data_AF-A0A350AQS3-F1
#
_entry.id   AF-A0A350AQS3-F1
#
_cell.length_a   1.000
_cell.length_b   1.000
_cell.length_c   1.000
_cell.angle_alpha   90.00
_cell.angle_beta   90.00
_cell.angle_gamma   90.00
#
_symmetry.space_group_name_H-M   'P 1'
#
loop_
_entity.id
_entity.type
_entity.pdbx_description
1 polymer ?
#
loop_
_entity_poly.entity_id
_entity_poly.type
_entity_poly.pdbx_seq_one_letter_code
_entity_poly.pdbx_strand_id
1 'polypeptide(L)'
;MSQELHRFQKSYYMSTKRFFLLLKVASLALCASLLASATQAQEIWKGEGKKAHAEGCPRLETMLADPQIKAKMSQITPKDMMSERIELCSKCPDIMAKLFNYDPKMKVYRDALWFRVHAENCPELILKEHKKTMTLAEADLAGARIGESGQSGRTNCCFFGYQRQHPQKKLTDETLLCGNDNKRNVKHIAGCHRYWPDRTDMRRPLKDWVADGFKVCDHCIERGPSVASITDEEWAKLGTPFEFVAPSGWSPTAFFPDRRPSQEELELLIQETLAKSNGIQELQFTDPLASMENFMVMRFFFPVHNWLDFYMAYRATGDERLREKLLESARHYNQLAKTFPSVAQAKASTPEGIPFMLTMAASARITLQLALKKPDSVSPEQLAEAEDFLKTMYLVLHPTCEGTRSKLDQEMRIPQELADDFRTRAFNRSMNGIGTLGIFAAAMEDLQTLKNTNQFQKAIQQYQHVAGEYIKHWFSKSHFCDKNGGFYYSYKPEDKAYEKVDGCPIFKRPEDAGHYSHTMQGVVFLYESAPELGANDQLMTAVASAIYHNSTTKIQRHGEAVLSGHIECPTMSQVDPYGSKRGGHQYSPARERFYVLEAFKEGMIDGLCDPLSSEEKAAANSEYDKRLATLYAQYANAIRKDRSLIHLGERM
;
A
#
# COMPACT_ATOMS: atom_id res chain seq x y z
N MET A 1 23.04 0.54 55.44
CA MET A 1 21.92 0.59 54.47
C MET A 1 22.25 0.07 53.06
N SER A 2 23.49 0.14 52.54
CA SER A 2 23.78 -0.28 51.15
C SER A 2 24.00 -1.79 50.93
N GLN A 3 24.49 -2.54 51.93
CA GLN A 3 24.74 -3.98 51.77
C GLN A 3 23.49 -4.86 51.90
N GLU A 4 22.52 -4.47 52.73
CA GLU A 4 21.25 -5.21 52.86
C GLU A 4 20.34 -5.02 51.64
N LEU A 5 20.32 -3.82 51.04
CA LEU A 5 19.59 -3.55 49.80
C LEU A 5 20.12 -4.41 48.63
N HIS A 6 21.44 -4.62 48.60
CA HIS A 6 22.07 -5.44 47.55
C HIS A 6 21.80 -6.94 47.74
N ARG A 7 21.73 -7.43 48.99
CA ARG A 7 21.28 -8.81 49.29
C ARG A 7 19.81 -9.02 48.95
N PHE A 8 18.96 -8.02 49.23
CA PHE A 8 17.53 -8.08 48.91
C PHE A 8 17.28 -8.09 47.40
N GLN A 9 17.96 -7.24 46.63
CA GLN A 9 17.88 -7.25 45.16
C GLN A 9 18.38 -8.57 44.55
N LYS A 10 19.48 -9.14 45.06
CA LYS A 10 20.02 -10.40 44.53
C LYS A 10 19.11 -11.60 44.85
N SER A 11 18.47 -11.61 46.04
CA SER A 11 17.47 -12.61 46.41
C SER A 11 16.18 -12.49 45.57
N TYR A 12 15.69 -11.26 45.37
CA TYR A 12 14.51 -10.98 44.55
C TYR A 12 14.72 -11.35 43.08
N TYR A 13 15.92 -11.10 42.54
CA TYR A 13 16.27 -11.42 41.14
C TYR A 13 16.46 -12.93 40.92
N MET A 14 16.96 -13.66 41.92
CA MET A 14 17.10 -15.13 41.86
C MET A 14 15.75 -15.83 42.02
N SER A 15 14.87 -15.30 42.87
CA SER A 15 13.49 -15.79 43.07
C SER A 15 12.63 -15.60 41.81
N THR A 16 12.67 -14.41 41.20
CA THR A 16 11.92 -14.11 39.97
C THR A 16 12.44 -14.92 38.78
N LYS A 17 13.75 -15.12 38.62
CA LYS A 17 14.28 -16.02 37.57
C LYS A 17 13.83 -17.47 37.74
N ARG A 18 13.81 -17.99 38.96
CA ARG A 18 13.29 -19.35 39.23
C ARG A 18 11.79 -19.44 39.00
N PHE A 19 11.02 -18.42 39.37
CA PHE A 19 9.59 -18.34 39.10
C PHE A 19 9.29 -18.30 37.59
N PHE A 20 9.99 -17.49 36.81
CA PHE A 20 9.84 -17.44 35.35
C PHE A 20 10.33 -18.72 34.65
N LEU A 21 11.37 -19.37 35.17
CA LEU A 21 11.83 -20.66 34.64
C LEU A 21 10.81 -21.76 34.94
N LEU A 22 10.24 -21.80 36.15
CA LEU A 22 9.16 -22.73 36.50
C LEU A 22 7.88 -22.43 35.71
N LEU A 23 7.54 -21.16 35.47
CA LEU A 23 6.42 -20.79 34.61
C LEU A 23 6.66 -21.22 33.16
N LYS A 24 7.89 -21.09 32.65
CA LYS A 24 8.28 -21.57 31.31
C LYS A 24 8.24 -23.10 31.20
N VAL A 25 8.72 -23.81 32.22
CA VAL A 25 8.69 -25.27 32.23
C VAL A 25 7.25 -25.77 32.38
N ALA A 26 6.42 -25.13 33.21
CA ALA A 26 5.01 -25.46 33.37
C ALA A 26 4.19 -25.13 32.11
N SER A 27 4.47 -24.01 31.42
CA SER A 27 3.81 -23.68 30.14
C SER A 27 4.28 -24.55 28.99
N LEU A 28 5.56 -24.95 28.94
CA LEU A 28 6.05 -25.95 27.99
C LEU A 28 5.46 -27.34 28.26
N ALA A 29 5.29 -27.73 29.53
CA ALA A 29 4.66 -28.99 29.91
C ALA A 29 3.15 -28.98 29.62
N LEU A 30 2.43 -27.88 29.89
CA LEU A 30 1.01 -27.73 29.54
C LEU A 30 0.81 -27.66 28.02
N CYS A 31 1.70 -27.00 27.27
CA CYS A 31 1.65 -27.00 25.81
C CYS A 31 1.95 -28.39 25.26
N ALA A 32 2.91 -29.14 25.82
CA ALA A 32 3.22 -30.49 25.40
C ALA A 32 2.08 -31.48 25.71
N SER A 33 1.39 -31.34 26.86
CA SER A 33 0.26 -32.21 27.21
C SER A 33 -1.03 -31.86 26.46
N LEU A 34 -1.25 -30.59 26.08
CA LEU A 34 -2.36 -30.18 25.21
C LEU A 34 -2.10 -30.53 23.72
N LEU A 35 -0.84 -30.65 23.31
CA LEU A 35 -0.45 -31.11 21.97
C LEU A 35 -0.44 -32.64 21.83
N ALA A 36 -0.30 -33.38 22.92
CA ALA A 36 -0.24 -34.85 22.90
C ALA A 36 -1.62 -35.54 22.83
N SER A 37 -2.73 -34.81 23.02
CA SER A 37 -4.08 -35.39 23.06
C SER A 37 -5.05 -34.79 22.04
N ALA A 38 -4.63 -34.65 20.78
CA ALA A 38 -5.53 -34.61 19.61
C ALA A 38 -4.69 -34.42 18.34
N THR A 39 -4.24 -35.52 17.74
CA THR A 39 -4.13 -35.72 16.29
C THR A 39 -3.52 -37.11 16.12
N GLN A 40 -4.29 -38.09 15.63
CA GLN A 40 -3.63 -39.10 14.79
C GLN A 40 -2.98 -38.28 13.68
N ALA A 41 -1.65 -38.24 13.66
CA ALA A 41 -0.88 -37.42 12.73
C ALA A 41 -1.14 -37.95 11.32
N GLN A 42 -2.14 -37.38 10.66
CA GLN A 42 -2.47 -37.70 9.29
C GLN A 42 -1.31 -37.18 8.44
N GLU A 43 -0.61 -38.08 7.76
CA GLU A 43 0.61 -37.72 7.03
C GLU A 43 0.25 -36.87 5.80
N ILE A 44 0.78 -35.64 5.76
CA ILE A 44 0.71 -34.78 4.58
C ILE A 44 2.06 -34.82 3.88
N TRP A 45 2.05 -35.04 2.58
CA TRP A 45 3.21 -35.20 1.72
C TRP A 45 3.36 -33.99 0.80
N LYS A 46 4.53 -33.36 0.81
CA LYS A 46 4.92 -32.23 -0.04
C LYS A 46 5.96 -32.69 -1.04
N GLY A 47 5.69 -32.57 -2.34
CA GLY A 47 6.70 -32.75 -3.39
C GLY A 47 7.41 -31.45 -3.75
N GLU A 48 8.22 -31.46 -4.82
CA GLU A 48 8.85 -30.23 -5.38
C GLU A 48 7.84 -29.22 -5.95
N GLY A 49 6.56 -29.62 -6.12
CA GLY A 49 5.49 -28.74 -6.57
C GLY A 49 4.90 -27.86 -5.46
N LYS A 50 4.10 -26.86 -5.83
CA LYS A 50 3.42 -25.95 -4.88
C LYS A 50 2.28 -26.60 -4.07
N LYS A 51 2.00 -27.90 -4.25
CA LYS A 51 0.85 -28.57 -3.63
C LYS A 51 1.23 -29.72 -2.71
N ALA A 52 0.59 -29.74 -1.55
CA ALA A 52 0.63 -30.85 -0.59
C ALA A 52 -0.46 -31.87 -0.90
N HIS A 53 -0.26 -33.11 -0.47
CA HIS A 53 -1.19 -34.21 -0.65
C HIS A 53 -1.34 -34.95 0.67
N ALA A 54 -2.57 -35.24 1.10
CA ALA A 54 -2.78 -36.03 2.30
C ALA A 54 -2.94 -37.52 1.95
N GLU A 55 -2.72 -38.37 2.94
CA GLU A 55 -2.90 -39.83 2.86
C GLU A 55 -4.28 -40.21 2.27
N GLY A 56 -4.30 -41.11 1.29
CA GLY A 56 -5.50 -41.48 0.53
C GLY A 56 -5.84 -40.58 -0.67
N CYS A 57 -4.99 -39.60 -0.99
CA CYS A 57 -5.11 -38.86 -2.24
C CYS A 57 -4.73 -39.76 -3.45
N PRO A 58 -5.60 -39.93 -4.47
CA PRO A 58 -5.27 -40.75 -5.65
C PRO A 58 -4.03 -40.26 -6.41
N ARG A 59 -3.78 -38.95 -6.38
CA ARG A 59 -2.55 -38.38 -6.97
C ARG A 59 -1.32 -38.68 -6.13
N LEU A 60 -1.45 -38.76 -4.81
CA LEU A 60 -0.34 -39.14 -3.94
C LEU A 60 0.07 -40.59 -4.21
N GLU A 61 -0.89 -41.51 -4.32
CA GLU A 61 -0.62 -42.91 -4.66
C GLU A 61 0.14 -43.02 -5.99
N THR A 62 -0.30 -42.27 -7.00
CA THR A 62 0.39 -42.22 -8.30
C THR A 62 1.80 -41.66 -8.18
N MET A 63 2.00 -40.61 -7.37
CA MET A 63 3.31 -39.98 -7.15
C MET A 63 4.26 -40.87 -6.32
N LEU A 64 3.74 -41.58 -5.33
CA LEU A 64 4.52 -42.51 -4.49
C LEU A 64 4.87 -43.82 -5.21
N ALA A 65 4.15 -44.15 -6.30
CA ALA A 65 4.48 -45.28 -7.16
C ALA A 65 5.73 -45.03 -8.03
N ASP A 66 6.10 -43.77 -8.26
CA ASP A 66 7.35 -43.40 -8.94
C ASP A 66 8.48 -43.22 -7.90
N PRO A 67 9.53 -44.06 -7.92
CA PRO A 67 10.64 -43.97 -6.96
C PRO A 67 11.39 -42.63 -6.99
N GLN A 68 11.48 -41.97 -8.16
CA GLN A 68 12.18 -40.69 -8.29
C GLN A 68 11.37 -39.55 -7.67
N ILE A 69 10.05 -39.57 -7.84
CA ILE A 69 9.16 -38.58 -7.21
C ILE A 69 9.07 -38.83 -5.71
N LYS A 70 8.90 -40.08 -5.28
CA LYS A 70 8.84 -40.47 -3.86
C LYS A 70 10.08 -40.00 -3.08
N ALA A 71 11.28 -40.15 -3.64
CA ALA A 71 12.52 -39.68 -3.01
C ALA A 71 12.57 -38.16 -2.80
N LYS A 72 11.77 -37.40 -3.53
CA LYS A 72 11.65 -35.94 -3.46
C LYS A 72 10.46 -35.47 -2.62
N MET A 73 9.65 -36.39 -2.08
CA MET A 73 8.53 -36.02 -1.22
C MET A 73 8.98 -35.98 0.25
N SER A 74 8.58 -34.94 0.96
CA SER A 74 8.74 -34.84 2.41
C SER A 74 7.40 -34.87 3.11
N GLN A 75 7.33 -35.55 4.26
CA GLN A 75 6.19 -35.41 5.15
C GLN A 75 6.26 -34.05 5.84
N ILE A 76 5.13 -33.36 5.88
CA ILE A 76 4.94 -32.09 6.59
C ILE A 76 3.73 -32.21 7.52
N THR A 77 3.72 -31.44 8.60
CA THR A 77 2.52 -31.38 9.45
C THR A 77 1.47 -30.46 8.82
N PRO A 78 0.18 -30.58 9.20
CA PRO A 78 -0.85 -29.62 8.80
C PRO A 78 -0.50 -28.19 9.22
N LYS A 79 0.21 -28.03 10.35
CA LYS A 79 0.73 -26.75 10.84
C LYS A 79 1.82 -26.19 9.93
N ASP A 80 2.76 -27.02 9.50
CA ASP A 80 3.85 -26.60 8.59
C ASP A 80 3.30 -26.28 7.20
N MET A 81 2.30 -27.02 6.74
CA MET A 81 1.58 -26.72 5.51
C MET A 81 0.94 -25.32 5.56
N MET A 82 0.30 -24.96 6.67
CA MET A 82 -0.28 -23.62 6.84
C MET A 82 0.78 -22.53 6.95
N SER A 83 1.85 -22.75 7.73
CA SER A 83 2.89 -21.75 7.93
C SER A 83 3.67 -21.49 6.63
N GLU A 84 3.92 -22.53 5.84
CA GLU A 84 4.58 -22.45 4.53
C GLU A 84 3.63 -22.09 3.38
N ARG A 85 2.34 -21.86 3.67
CA ARG A 85 1.29 -21.50 2.67
C ARG A 85 1.21 -22.48 1.50
N ILE A 86 1.37 -23.76 1.78
CA ILE A 86 1.30 -24.80 0.75
C ILE A 86 -0.17 -25.15 0.50
N GLU A 87 -0.62 -25.01 -0.75
CA GLU A 87 -1.98 -25.40 -1.11
C GLU A 87 -2.12 -26.92 -1.08
N LEU A 88 -3.26 -27.44 -0.61
CA LEU A 88 -3.55 -28.85 -0.85
C LEU A 88 -3.94 -29.10 -2.30
N CYS A 89 -3.65 -30.30 -2.76
CA CYS A 89 -4.14 -30.80 -4.03
C CYS A 89 -5.67 -30.68 -4.09
N SER A 90 -6.21 -30.19 -5.20
CA SER A 90 -7.67 -30.04 -5.41
C SER A 90 -8.44 -31.37 -5.38
N LYS A 91 -7.71 -32.50 -5.39
CA LYS A 91 -8.26 -33.86 -5.25
C LYS A 91 -8.17 -34.40 -3.81
N CYS A 92 -7.82 -33.56 -2.83
CA CYS A 92 -7.84 -33.88 -1.39
C CYS A 92 -8.99 -33.19 -0.58
N PRO A 93 -10.18 -32.89 -1.13
CA PRO A 93 -11.12 -31.96 -0.49
C PRO A 93 -11.62 -32.44 0.88
N ASP A 94 -11.83 -33.75 1.07
CA ASP A 94 -12.42 -34.31 2.30
C ASP A 94 -11.42 -34.43 3.45
N ILE A 95 -10.13 -34.29 3.17
CA ILE A 95 -9.08 -34.48 4.19
C ILE A 95 -8.86 -33.17 4.96
N MET A 96 -9.03 -32.00 4.34
CA MET A 96 -8.99 -30.71 5.06
C MET A 96 -9.98 -30.65 6.22
N ALA A 97 -11.19 -31.18 5.99
CA ALA A 97 -12.25 -31.27 6.99
C ALA A 97 -11.87 -32.15 8.19
N LYS A 98 -11.12 -33.23 7.93
CA LYS A 98 -10.69 -34.23 8.93
C LYS A 98 -9.43 -33.78 9.67
N LEU A 99 -8.54 -33.09 8.96
CA LEU A 99 -7.29 -32.52 9.47
C LEU A 99 -7.55 -31.38 10.47
N PHE A 100 -8.57 -30.58 10.21
CA PHE A 100 -8.95 -29.45 11.05
C PHE A 100 -10.32 -29.72 11.66
N ASN A 101 -10.35 -30.62 12.66
CA ASN A 101 -11.51 -30.82 13.50
C ASN A 101 -11.69 -29.60 14.42
N TYR A 102 -12.23 -28.51 13.87
CA TYR A 102 -12.53 -27.31 14.63
C TYR A 102 -13.67 -27.61 15.61
N ASP A 103 -13.45 -27.33 16.90
CA ASP A 103 -14.47 -27.51 17.93
C ASP A 103 -15.67 -26.57 17.63
N PRO A 104 -16.88 -27.09 17.39
CA PRO A 104 -18.06 -26.27 17.12
C PRO A 104 -18.38 -25.29 18.26
N LYS A 105 -17.95 -25.59 19.49
CA LYS A 105 -18.14 -24.73 20.68
C LYS A 105 -17.05 -23.67 20.83
N MET A 106 -16.03 -23.67 19.97
CA MET A 106 -14.94 -22.71 20.09
C MET A 106 -15.45 -21.28 19.95
N LYS A 107 -14.94 -20.39 20.79
CA LYS A 107 -15.26 -18.97 20.76
C LYS A 107 -14.67 -18.32 19.52
N VAL A 108 -15.50 -17.58 18.79
CA VAL A 108 -15.13 -16.81 17.60
C VAL A 108 -15.51 -15.34 17.76
N TYR A 109 -14.79 -14.48 17.07
CA TYR A 109 -14.91 -13.03 17.13
C TYR A 109 -15.48 -12.51 15.81
N ARG A 110 -16.59 -11.78 15.89
CA ARG A 110 -17.31 -11.31 14.72
C ARG A 110 -16.83 -9.92 14.31
N ASP A 111 -16.51 -9.77 13.02
CA ASP A 111 -16.26 -8.47 12.40
C ASP A 111 -17.49 -7.55 12.53
N ALA A 112 -17.22 -6.24 12.65
CA ALA A 112 -18.22 -5.18 12.77
C ALA A 112 -18.66 -4.64 11.41
N LEU A 113 -17.77 -4.66 10.41
CA LEU A 113 -18.07 -4.23 9.04
C LEU A 113 -18.71 -5.37 8.25
N TRP A 114 -18.02 -6.52 8.15
CA TRP A 114 -18.47 -7.68 7.37
C TRP A 114 -19.03 -8.75 8.29
N PHE A 115 -20.07 -9.49 7.89
CA PHE A 115 -20.56 -10.63 8.68
C PHE A 115 -19.63 -11.86 8.55
N ARG A 116 -18.45 -11.73 9.15
CA ARG A 116 -17.34 -12.69 9.15
C ARG A 116 -16.89 -12.95 10.58
N VAL A 117 -16.37 -14.15 10.84
CA VAL A 117 -15.83 -14.52 12.15
C VAL A 117 -14.38 -14.99 12.07
N HIS A 118 -13.64 -14.75 13.16
CA HIS A 118 -12.24 -15.12 13.31
C HIS A 118 -12.02 -15.90 14.62
N ALA A 119 -11.08 -16.83 14.61
CA ALA A 119 -10.54 -17.43 15.81
C ALA A 119 -9.80 -16.38 16.66
N GLU A 120 -9.67 -16.66 17.95
CA GLU A 120 -9.07 -15.76 18.93
C GLU A 120 -7.63 -15.33 18.61
N ASN A 121 -6.86 -16.20 17.95
CA ASN A 121 -5.46 -16.02 17.59
C ASN A 121 -5.25 -15.65 16.11
N CYS A 122 -6.31 -15.24 15.40
CA CYS A 122 -6.21 -14.83 14.01
C CYS A 122 -5.34 -13.56 13.88
N PRO A 123 -4.30 -13.56 13.02
CA PRO A 123 -3.43 -12.39 12.84
C PRO A 123 -4.16 -11.18 12.22
N GLU A 124 -5.28 -11.42 11.56
CA GLU A 124 -6.11 -10.41 10.90
C GLU A 124 -7.17 -9.79 11.84
N LEU A 125 -7.26 -10.28 13.08
CA LEU A 125 -8.21 -9.83 14.08
C LEU A 125 -7.66 -8.61 14.83
N ILE A 126 -8.32 -7.46 14.63
CA ILE A 126 -8.03 -6.20 15.34
C ILE A 126 -9.08 -5.95 16.43
N LEU A 127 -8.73 -5.18 17.47
CA LEU A 127 -9.67 -4.71 18.51
C LEU A 127 -10.55 -5.84 19.07
N LYS A 128 -9.93 -7.01 19.30
CA LYS A 128 -10.59 -8.25 19.71
C LYS A 128 -11.47 -8.05 20.94
N GLU A 129 -10.98 -7.28 21.90
CA GLU A 129 -11.62 -6.93 23.16
C GLU A 129 -12.94 -6.17 22.99
N HIS A 130 -13.17 -5.55 21.85
CA HIS A 130 -14.37 -4.79 21.53
C HIS A 130 -15.35 -5.55 20.62
N LYS A 131 -14.94 -6.71 20.06
CA LYS A 131 -15.78 -7.46 19.12
C LYS A 131 -16.84 -8.30 19.82
N LYS A 132 -17.99 -8.45 19.17
CA LYS A 132 -19.01 -9.42 19.57
C LYS A 132 -18.48 -10.84 19.38
N THR A 133 -18.85 -11.75 20.27
CA THR A 133 -18.38 -13.14 20.24
C THR A 133 -19.53 -14.11 20.19
N MET A 134 -19.32 -15.27 19.58
CA MET A 134 -20.24 -16.40 19.54
C MET A 134 -19.45 -17.70 19.41
N THR A 135 -20.12 -18.85 19.39
CA THR A 135 -19.47 -20.13 19.05
C THR A 135 -19.33 -20.30 17.54
N LEU A 136 -18.40 -21.13 17.08
CA LEU A 136 -18.24 -21.45 15.66
C LEU A 136 -19.52 -22.08 15.07
N ALA A 137 -20.21 -22.94 15.81
CA ALA A 137 -21.48 -23.54 15.43
C ALA A 137 -22.58 -22.47 15.25
N GLU A 138 -22.71 -21.54 16.19
CA GLU A 138 -23.68 -20.43 16.08
C GLU A 138 -23.35 -19.51 14.89
N ALA A 139 -22.06 -19.24 14.64
CA ALA A 139 -21.64 -18.46 13.50
C ALA A 139 -21.99 -19.13 12.17
N ASP A 140 -21.74 -20.44 12.05
CA ASP A 140 -22.07 -21.20 10.84
C ASP A 140 -23.58 -21.24 10.62
N LEU A 141 -24.35 -21.56 11.68
CA LEU A 141 -25.81 -21.56 11.66
C LEU A 141 -26.39 -20.19 11.26
N ALA A 142 -25.80 -19.10 11.75
CA ALA A 142 -26.21 -17.74 11.37
C ALA A 142 -25.80 -17.36 9.93
N GLY A 143 -24.99 -18.18 9.26
CA GLY A 143 -24.52 -17.96 7.90
C GLY A 143 -23.31 -17.03 7.80
N ALA A 144 -22.51 -16.90 8.87
CA ALA A 144 -21.30 -16.07 8.85
C ALA A 144 -20.28 -16.58 7.81
N ARG A 145 -19.46 -15.66 7.30
CA ARG A 145 -18.30 -16.03 6.48
C ARG A 145 -17.22 -16.65 7.37
N ILE A 146 -16.83 -17.89 7.08
CA ILE A 146 -15.87 -18.71 7.84
C ILE A 146 -14.87 -19.33 6.87
N GLY A 147 -13.57 -19.18 7.13
CA GLY A 147 -12.53 -19.98 6.47
C GLY A 147 -12.17 -19.64 5.03
N GLU A 148 -12.67 -18.53 4.49
CA GLU A 148 -12.49 -18.17 3.08
C GLU A 148 -11.09 -17.60 2.77
N SER A 149 -10.50 -18.08 1.67
CA SER A 149 -9.37 -17.46 0.95
C SER A 149 -9.88 -16.86 -0.36
N GLY A 150 -9.52 -15.60 -0.68
CA GLY A 150 -10.03 -14.90 -1.88
C GLY A 150 -9.35 -13.57 -2.20
N GLN A 151 -9.62 -13.01 -3.38
CA GLN A 151 -8.82 -12.00 -4.13
C GLN A 151 -8.68 -10.61 -3.46
N SER A 152 -9.23 -10.39 -2.27
CA SER A 152 -9.27 -9.08 -1.62
C SER A 152 -8.57 -9.01 -0.26
N GLY A 153 -7.40 -9.65 -0.17
CA GLY A 153 -6.30 -9.14 0.65
C GLY A 153 -6.03 -9.80 2.00
N ARG A 154 -6.57 -10.99 2.28
CA ARG A 154 -6.22 -11.75 3.50
C ARG A 154 -6.01 -13.22 3.18
N THR A 155 -4.76 -13.61 2.98
CA THR A 155 -4.34 -14.99 2.66
C THR A 155 -4.29 -15.90 3.90
N ASN A 156 -4.55 -15.35 5.09
CA ASN A 156 -4.28 -16.00 6.38
C ASN A 156 -5.56 -16.17 7.22
N CYS A 157 -6.65 -16.67 6.63
CA CYS A 157 -7.87 -16.92 7.40
C CYS A 157 -7.66 -18.09 8.38
N CYS A 158 -7.93 -17.87 9.66
CA CYS A 158 -7.77 -18.81 10.77
C CYS A 158 -8.65 -20.08 10.71
N PHE A 159 -9.63 -20.14 9.80
CA PHE A 159 -10.54 -21.28 9.61
C PHE A 159 -10.37 -21.98 8.25
N PHE A 160 -9.18 -21.91 7.66
CA PHE A 160 -8.92 -22.50 6.35
C PHE A 160 -9.33 -23.98 6.29
N GLY A 161 -10.21 -24.31 5.34
CA GLY A 161 -10.73 -25.67 5.16
C GLY A 161 -11.89 -26.09 6.05
N TYR A 162 -12.46 -25.18 6.85
CA TYR A 162 -13.70 -25.43 7.61
C TYR A 162 -14.85 -25.86 6.69
N GLN A 163 -15.48 -27.01 6.99
CA GLN A 163 -16.64 -27.51 6.25
C GLN A 163 -17.93 -27.00 6.88
N ARG A 164 -18.60 -26.12 6.14
CA ARG A 164 -19.85 -25.51 6.59
C ARG A 164 -20.99 -26.52 6.60
N GLN A 165 -21.76 -26.51 7.68
CA GLN A 165 -23.00 -27.28 7.83
C GLN A 165 -24.22 -26.51 7.34
N HIS A 166 -24.11 -25.18 7.27
CA HIS A 166 -25.20 -24.28 6.93
C HIS A 166 -24.82 -23.37 5.75
N PRO A 167 -25.81 -22.94 4.94
CA PRO A 167 -25.54 -22.08 3.79
C PRO A 167 -25.04 -20.69 4.23
N GLN A 168 -24.36 -20.01 3.32
CA GLN A 168 -23.88 -18.65 3.59
C GLN A 168 -25.00 -17.64 3.60
N LYS A 169 -24.91 -16.66 4.50
CA LYS A 169 -25.76 -15.49 4.42
C LYS A 169 -25.42 -14.72 3.14
N LYS A 170 -26.42 -14.58 2.27
CA LYS A 170 -26.34 -13.78 1.05
C LYS A 170 -26.80 -12.35 1.34
N LEU A 171 -26.55 -11.45 0.39
CA LEU A 171 -27.21 -10.15 0.37
C LEU A 171 -28.71 -10.35 0.22
N THR A 172 -29.48 -9.49 0.88
CA THR A 172 -30.94 -9.49 0.80
C THR A 172 -31.41 -8.34 -0.08
N ASP A 173 -32.66 -8.41 -0.55
CA ASP A 173 -33.31 -7.36 -1.33
C ASP A 173 -33.25 -5.98 -0.64
N GLU A 174 -33.25 -5.95 0.69
CA GLU A 174 -33.16 -4.76 1.53
C GLU A 174 -31.72 -4.30 1.82
N THR A 175 -30.70 -5.00 1.30
CA THR A 175 -29.30 -4.56 1.47
C THR A 175 -29.10 -3.24 0.75
N LEU A 176 -28.77 -2.19 1.50
CA LEU A 176 -28.47 -0.89 0.92
C LEU A 176 -27.15 -0.94 0.13
N LEU A 177 -27.23 -0.56 -1.14
CA LEU A 177 -26.07 -0.38 -2.00
C LEU A 177 -25.96 1.08 -2.44
N CYS A 178 -24.74 1.48 -2.76
CA CYS A 178 -24.38 2.79 -3.25
C CYS A 178 -23.67 2.71 -4.61
N GLY A 179 -23.84 3.77 -5.40
CA GLY A 179 -23.11 3.94 -6.65
C GLY A 179 -23.76 4.96 -7.58
N ASN A 180 -22.94 5.62 -8.39
CA ASN A 180 -23.37 6.54 -9.44
C ASN A 180 -24.09 5.81 -10.59
N ASP A 181 -25.14 6.39 -11.15
CA ASP A 181 -25.90 5.81 -12.27
C ASP A 181 -25.21 5.93 -13.62
N ASN A 182 -24.36 6.94 -13.78
CA ASN A 182 -23.83 7.34 -15.07
C ASN A 182 -22.47 6.71 -15.41
N LYS A 183 -21.82 6.04 -14.45
CA LYS A 183 -20.41 5.64 -14.59
C LYS A 183 -20.18 4.14 -14.73
N ARG A 184 -20.99 3.28 -14.09
CA ARG A 184 -20.89 1.80 -14.16
C ARG A 184 -22.21 1.11 -13.77
N ASN A 185 -22.58 0.04 -14.48
CA ASN A 185 -23.69 -0.85 -14.09
C ASN A 185 -23.37 -1.75 -12.86
N VAL A 186 -22.52 -1.27 -11.95
CA VAL A 186 -22.01 -2.02 -10.79
C VAL A 186 -22.18 -1.18 -9.53
N LYS A 187 -22.85 -1.74 -8.52
CA LYS A 187 -23.15 -1.10 -7.24
C LYS A 187 -22.44 -1.79 -6.09
N HIS A 188 -22.18 -1.04 -5.04
CA HIS A 188 -21.26 -1.43 -3.98
C HIS A 188 -21.94 -1.38 -2.61
N ILE A 189 -21.48 -2.22 -1.71
CA ILE A 189 -21.78 -2.08 -0.29
C ILE A 189 -20.85 -1.01 0.29
N ALA A 190 -21.37 -0.18 1.19
CA ALA A 190 -20.55 0.76 1.94
C ALA A 190 -19.38 0.05 2.63
N GLY A 191 -18.16 0.56 2.45
CA GLY A 191 -16.93 -0.04 2.97
C GLY A 191 -16.19 -0.97 1.99
N CYS A 192 -16.70 -1.12 0.77
CA CYS A 192 -15.99 -1.79 -0.31
C CYS A 192 -14.71 -1.02 -0.70
N HIS A 193 -13.54 -1.65 -0.55
CA HIS A 193 -12.23 -1.05 -0.91
C HIS A 193 -12.03 -0.71 -2.40
N ARG A 194 -12.97 -1.08 -3.27
CA ARG A 194 -12.95 -0.75 -4.72
C ARG A 194 -13.85 0.43 -5.10
N TYR A 195 -14.49 1.05 -4.12
CA TYR A 195 -15.47 2.09 -4.35
C TYR A 195 -15.30 3.21 -3.33
N TRP A 196 -15.12 4.42 -3.84
CA TRP A 196 -15.05 5.65 -3.07
C TRP A 196 -16.36 6.40 -3.33
N PRO A 197 -17.31 6.38 -2.38
CA PRO A 197 -18.59 7.06 -2.55
C PRO A 197 -18.42 8.57 -2.59
N ASP A 198 -19.25 9.20 -3.40
CA ASP A 198 -19.51 10.64 -3.35
C ASP A 198 -20.81 10.92 -2.57
N ARG A 199 -20.93 12.08 -1.93
CA ARG A 199 -22.16 12.49 -1.22
C ARG A 199 -23.40 12.50 -2.12
N THR A 200 -23.21 12.68 -3.43
CA THR A 200 -24.28 12.67 -4.44
C THR A 200 -24.68 11.27 -4.90
N ASP A 201 -23.91 10.23 -4.54
CA ASP A 201 -24.24 8.87 -4.93
C ASP A 201 -25.50 8.38 -4.20
N MET A 202 -26.43 7.82 -4.97
CA MET A 202 -27.67 7.29 -4.43
C MET A 202 -27.43 6.06 -3.57
N ARG A 203 -28.17 5.98 -2.45
CA ARG A 203 -28.24 4.81 -1.57
C ARG A 203 -29.64 4.24 -1.62
N ARG A 204 -29.79 3.01 -2.12
CA ARG A 204 -31.09 2.33 -2.20
C ARG A 204 -30.94 0.80 -2.07
N PRO A 205 -32.04 0.08 -1.75
CA PRO A 205 -32.07 -1.37 -1.65
C PRO A 205 -31.57 -2.10 -2.91
N LEU A 206 -30.99 -3.29 -2.72
CA LEU A 206 -30.52 -4.18 -3.78
C LEU A 206 -31.60 -4.46 -4.82
N LYS A 207 -32.85 -4.74 -4.40
CA LYS A 207 -33.96 -5.05 -5.32
C LYS A 207 -34.20 -3.94 -6.34
N ASP A 208 -34.09 -2.68 -5.93
CA ASP A 208 -34.33 -1.52 -6.78
C ASP A 208 -33.17 -1.31 -7.75
N TRP A 209 -31.93 -1.59 -7.33
CA TRP A 209 -30.78 -1.62 -8.22
C TRP A 209 -30.91 -2.70 -9.30
N VAL A 210 -31.26 -3.92 -8.90
CA VAL A 210 -31.39 -5.05 -9.83
C VAL A 210 -32.56 -4.87 -10.79
N ALA A 211 -33.69 -4.32 -10.32
CA ALA A 211 -34.84 -4.00 -11.16
C ALA A 211 -34.48 -3.04 -12.30
N ASP A 212 -33.58 -2.08 -12.03
CA ASP A 212 -33.07 -1.14 -13.04
C ASP A 212 -31.89 -1.69 -13.86
N GLY A 213 -31.59 -3.00 -13.75
CA GLY A 213 -30.57 -3.68 -14.56
C GLY A 213 -29.12 -3.56 -14.04
N PHE A 214 -28.92 -3.03 -12.83
CA PHE A 214 -27.59 -2.93 -12.21
C PHE A 214 -27.17 -4.26 -11.57
N LYS A 215 -25.85 -4.48 -11.50
CA LYS A 215 -25.23 -5.64 -10.83
C LYS A 215 -24.53 -5.21 -9.55
N VAL A 216 -24.32 -6.16 -8.65
CA VAL A 216 -23.48 -5.95 -7.45
C VAL A 216 -22.03 -6.23 -7.80
N CYS A 217 -21.11 -5.46 -7.24
CA CYS A 217 -19.68 -5.71 -7.36
C CYS A 217 -19.30 -7.11 -6.84
N ASP A 218 -18.55 -7.87 -7.63
CA ASP A 218 -18.08 -9.21 -7.25
C ASP A 218 -17.34 -9.22 -5.90
N HIS A 219 -16.57 -8.17 -5.59
CA HIS A 219 -15.90 -8.03 -4.28
C HIS A 219 -16.88 -7.88 -3.13
N CYS A 220 -18.01 -7.21 -3.34
CA CYS A 220 -19.06 -7.09 -2.33
C CYS A 220 -19.79 -8.42 -2.13
N ILE A 221 -20.06 -9.14 -3.22
CA ILE A 221 -20.63 -10.49 -3.16
C ILE A 221 -19.70 -11.44 -2.41
N GLU A 222 -18.41 -11.44 -2.77
CA GLU A 222 -17.35 -12.26 -2.17
C GLU A 222 -17.21 -11.97 -0.66
N ARG A 223 -17.17 -10.69 -0.26
CA ARG A 223 -17.03 -10.31 1.15
C ARG A 223 -18.27 -10.63 2.00
N GLY A 224 -19.45 -10.74 1.37
CA GLY A 224 -20.71 -11.03 2.05
C GLY A 224 -21.43 -9.79 2.56
N PRO A 225 -22.55 -9.99 3.28
CA PRO A 225 -23.34 -8.88 3.80
C PRO A 225 -22.51 -8.04 4.77
N SER A 226 -22.57 -6.73 4.57
CA SER A 226 -22.16 -5.78 5.61
C SER A 226 -23.22 -5.75 6.70
N VAL A 227 -22.77 -5.61 7.95
CA VAL A 227 -23.66 -5.37 9.10
C VAL A 227 -23.51 -3.95 9.64
N ALA A 228 -22.70 -3.12 8.96
CA ALA A 228 -22.47 -1.74 9.31
C ALA A 228 -23.30 -0.79 8.43
N SER A 229 -23.74 0.31 9.04
CA SER A 229 -24.47 1.40 8.42
C SER A 229 -23.66 2.70 8.49
N ILE A 230 -23.92 3.59 7.53
CA ILE A 230 -23.46 4.98 7.54
C ILE A 230 -24.71 5.84 7.67
N THR A 231 -24.72 6.81 8.58
CA THR A 231 -25.85 7.71 8.75
C THR A 231 -25.93 8.71 7.59
N ASP A 232 -27.08 9.35 7.42
CA ASP A 232 -27.24 10.37 6.38
C ASP A 232 -26.35 11.58 6.66
N GLU A 233 -26.11 11.93 7.93
CA GLU A 233 -25.19 13.00 8.29
C GLU A 233 -23.74 12.67 7.90
N GLU A 234 -23.27 11.45 8.18
CA GLU A 234 -21.91 11.03 7.80
C GLU A 234 -21.76 10.91 6.27
N TRP A 235 -22.81 10.46 5.58
CA TRP A 235 -22.80 10.41 4.12
C TRP A 235 -22.73 11.80 3.48
N ALA A 236 -23.47 12.78 4.05
CA ALA A 236 -23.47 14.16 3.57
C ALA A 236 -22.11 14.87 3.73
N LYS A 237 -21.25 14.37 4.64
CA LYS A 237 -19.88 14.88 4.84
C LYS A 237 -18.88 14.35 3.81
N LEU A 238 -19.24 13.36 2.98
CA LEU A 238 -18.34 12.82 1.97
C LEU A 238 -17.98 13.86 0.90
N GLY A 239 -16.75 13.77 0.38
CA GLY A 239 -16.23 14.69 -0.63
C GLY A 239 -15.66 15.97 -0.03
N THR A 240 -15.73 17.07 -0.76
CA THR A 240 -15.34 18.40 -0.30
C THR A 240 -16.56 19.31 -0.27
N PRO A 241 -16.65 20.25 0.70
CA PRO A 241 -17.66 21.30 0.65
C PRO A 241 -17.40 22.35 -0.45
N PHE A 242 -16.17 22.41 -0.98
CA PHE A 242 -15.76 23.37 -2.00
C PHE A 242 -16.07 22.83 -3.40
N GLU A 243 -16.91 23.54 -4.15
CA GLU A 243 -17.14 23.27 -5.56
C GLU A 243 -16.30 24.23 -6.40
N PHE A 244 -15.52 23.70 -7.35
CA PHE A 244 -14.82 24.53 -8.31
C PHE A 244 -15.79 24.96 -9.41
N VAL A 245 -16.05 26.27 -9.48
CA VAL A 245 -16.84 26.88 -10.54
C VAL A 245 -15.90 27.62 -11.48
N ALA A 246 -15.71 27.08 -12.67
CA ALA A 246 -14.92 27.72 -13.72
C ALA A 246 -15.48 29.12 -14.04
N PRO A 247 -14.62 30.15 -14.18
CA PRO A 247 -15.07 31.47 -14.63
C PRO A 247 -15.74 31.41 -16.00
N SER A 248 -16.73 32.28 -16.25
CA SER A 248 -17.42 32.32 -17.53
C SER A 248 -16.44 32.59 -18.68
N GLY A 249 -16.51 31.75 -19.72
CA GLY A 249 -15.63 31.84 -20.89
C GLY A 249 -14.18 31.41 -20.65
N TRP A 250 -13.84 30.94 -19.44
CA TRP A 250 -12.52 30.39 -19.17
C TRP A 250 -12.37 29.00 -19.81
N SER A 251 -11.19 28.74 -20.36
CA SER A 251 -10.76 27.42 -20.80
C SER A 251 -9.32 27.24 -20.34
N PRO A 252 -9.00 26.13 -19.66
CA PRO A 252 -7.65 25.93 -19.14
C PRO A 252 -6.65 25.90 -20.28
N THR A 253 -5.48 26.48 -20.05
CA THR A 253 -4.36 26.46 -21.01
C THR A 253 -3.21 25.62 -20.45
N ALA A 254 -2.45 25.00 -21.34
CA ALA A 254 -1.29 24.20 -20.93
C ALA A 254 -0.29 25.04 -20.13
N PHE A 255 0.26 24.45 -19.07
CA PHE A 255 1.42 25.01 -18.38
C PHE A 255 2.71 24.56 -19.06
N PHE A 256 3.77 25.34 -18.89
CA PHE A 256 5.03 25.16 -19.62
C PHE A 256 6.19 25.00 -18.64
N PRO A 257 7.17 24.11 -18.87
CA PRO A 257 8.24 23.84 -17.89
C PRO A 257 9.20 25.00 -17.61
N ASP A 258 9.37 25.88 -18.59
CA ASP A 258 10.35 26.96 -18.61
C ASP A 258 9.76 28.32 -18.22
N ARG A 259 8.43 28.42 -18.11
CA ARG A 259 7.72 29.65 -17.75
C ARG A 259 6.62 29.41 -16.72
N ARG A 260 6.59 30.28 -15.72
CA ARG A 260 5.56 30.26 -14.69
C ARG A 260 4.21 30.70 -15.28
N PRO A 261 3.08 30.06 -14.92
CA PRO A 261 1.75 30.55 -15.27
C PRO A 261 1.47 31.93 -14.64
N SER A 262 0.46 32.64 -15.15
CA SER A 262 0.03 33.90 -14.54
C SER A 262 -0.54 33.66 -13.14
N GLN A 263 -0.62 34.71 -12.32
CA GLN A 263 -1.17 34.59 -10.97
C GLN A 263 -2.64 34.15 -10.98
N GLU A 264 -3.42 34.59 -11.97
CA GLU A 264 -4.81 34.19 -12.17
C GLU A 264 -4.94 32.69 -12.48
N GLU A 265 -4.11 32.15 -13.39
CA GLU A 265 -4.10 30.72 -13.71
C GLU A 265 -3.65 29.86 -12.52
N LEU A 266 -2.70 30.37 -11.71
CA LEU A 266 -2.30 29.70 -10.48
C LEU A 266 -3.42 29.68 -9.45
N GLU A 267 -4.14 30.78 -9.25
CA GLU A 267 -5.29 30.83 -8.37
C GLU A 267 -6.39 29.85 -8.81
N LEU A 268 -6.66 29.75 -10.12
CA LEU A 268 -7.63 28.79 -10.64
C LEU A 268 -7.22 27.33 -10.39
N LEU A 269 -5.94 26.99 -10.60
CA LEU A 269 -5.42 25.67 -10.25
C LEU A 269 -5.55 25.39 -8.74
N ILE A 270 -5.27 26.38 -7.89
CA ILE A 270 -5.41 26.24 -6.43
C ILE A 270 -6.88 25.97 -6.06
N GLN A 271 -7.82 26.74 -6.60
CA GLN A 271 -9.25 26.54 -6.35
C GLN A 271 -9.74 25.17 -6.84
N GLU A 272 -9.32 24.76 -8.03
CA GLU A 272 -9.63 23.43 -8.59
C GLU A 272 -9.05 22.31 -7.71
N THR A 273 -7.86 22.51 -7.13
CA THR A 273 -7.25 21.58 -6.18
C THR A 273 -8.01 21.53 -4.85
N LEU A 274 -8.38 22.68 -4.29
CA LEU A 274 -9.17 22.79 -3.05
C LEU A 274 -10.56 22.16 -3.17
N ALA A 275 -11.08 22.07 -4.39
CA ALA A 275 -12.32 21.36 -4.72
C ALA A 275 -12.15 19.82 -4.82
N LYS A 276 -11.01 19.26 -4.45
CA LYS A 276 -10.84 17.80 -4.26
C LYS A 276 -11.09 17.42 -2.80
N SER A 277 -11.46 16.16 -2.54
CA SER A 277 -11.60 15.66 -1.16
C SER A 277 -10.23 15.62 -0.48
N ASN A 278 -10.17 15.81 0.84
CA ASN A 278 -8.93 15.83 1.63
C ASN A 278 -8.19 14.47 1.70
N GLY A 279 -8.62 13.48 0.91
CA GLY A 279 -8.03 12.16 0.72
C GLY A 279 -8.16 11.20 1.90
N ILE A 280 -8.90 11.53 2.97
CA ILE A 280 -9.31 10.53 3.97
C ILE A 280 -10.05 9.40 3.25
N GLN A 281 -9.56 8.16 3.40
CA GLN A 281 -10.03 7.06 2.56
C GLN A 281 -11.14 6.24 3.20
N GLU A 282 -11.09 6.08 4.52
CA GLU A 282 -12.07 5.29 5.24
C GLU A 282 -13.37 6.05 5.42
N LEU A 283 -14.45 5.30 5.46
CA LEU A 283 -15.78 5.79 5.76
C LEU A 283 -16.01 5.72 7.27
N GLN A 284 -16.77 6.70 7.77
CA GLN A 284 -17.23 6.71 9.15
C GLN A 284 -18.57 5.98 9.25
N PHE A 285 -18.56 4.84 9.93
CA PHE A 285 -19.76 4.04 10.20
C PHE A 285 -20.34 4.38 11.57
N THR A 286 -21.62 4.06 11.76
CA THR A 286 -22.29 4.18 13.06
C THR A 286 -21.59 3.35 14.14
N ASP A 287 -21.01 2.20 13.78
CA ASP A 287 -20.14 1.41 14.64
C ASP A 287 -18.67 1.83 14.40
N PRO A 288 -17.97 2.45 15.37
CA PRO A 288 -16.58 2.85 15.22
C PRO A 288 -15.63 1.68 14.89
N LEU A 289 -15.93 0.45 15.32
CA LEU A 289 -15.13 -0.72 14.96
C LEU A 289 -15.23 -1.01 13.46
N ALA A 290 -16.39 -0.78 12.85
CA ALA A 290 -16.57 -0.95 11.41
C ALA A 290 -15.76 0.09 10.62
N SER A 291 -15.62 1.32 11.12
CA SER A 291 -14.71 2.32 10.56
C SER A 291 -13.26 1.84 10.60
N MET A 292 -12.82 1.25 11.72
CA MET A 292 -11.45 0.71 11.84
C MET A 292 -11.21 -0.51 10.94
N GLU A 293 -12.20 -1.38 10.79
CA GLU A 293 -12.13 -2.48 9.82
C GLU A 293 -12.12 -1.96 8.38
N ASN A 294 -12.86 -0.89 8.09
CA ASN A 294 -12.81 -0.24 6.79
C ASN A 294 -11.42 0.35 6.50
N PHE A 295 -10.87 1.10 7.45
CA PHE A 295 -9.49 1.61 7.39
C PHE A 295 -8.48 0.50 7.12
N MET A 296 -8.61 -0.67 7.76
CA MET A 296 -7.72 -1.79 7.52
C MET A 296 -7.80 -2.34 6.08
N VAL A 297 -8.99 -2.34 5.45
CA VAL A 297 -9.15 -2.82 4.07
C VAL A 297 -8.87 -1.76 3.01
N MET A 298 -8.80 -0.47 3.38
CA MET A 298 -8.41 0.60 2.46
C MET A 298 -6.99 0.40 1.97
N ARG A 299 -6.75 0.61 0.68
CA ARG A 299 -5.42 0.43 0.10
C ARG A 299 -4.79 1.81 -0.05
N PHE A 300 -3.78 2.08 0.76
CA PHE A 300 -3.01 3.32 0.69
C PHE A 300 -1.96 3.20 -0.44
N PHE A 301 -2.44 2.98 -1.66
CA PHE A 301 -1.63 3.23 -2.84
C PHE A 301 -1.27 4.69 -2.87
N PHE A 302 0.02 4.99 -3.06
CA PHE A 302 0.35 6.33 -3.49
C PHE A 302 0.09 6.51 -4.99
N PRO A 303 -0.52 7.64 -5.34
CA PRO A 303 -1.08 8.59 -4.40
C PRO A 303 -2.45 8.10 -3.92
N VAL A 304 -2.75 8.35 -2.66
CA VAL A 304 -4.14 8.55 -2.26
C VAL A 304 -4.51 9.86 -2.93
N HIS A 305 -4.95 9.77 -4.19
CA HIS A 305 -4.70 10.75 -5.25
C HIS A 305 -4.62 12.21 -4.77
N ASN A 306 -5.65 12.65 -4.07
CA ASN A 306 -5.81 14.03 -3.66
C ASN A 306 -4.72 14.55 -2.70
N TRP A 307 -4.13 13.72 -1.82
CA TRP A 307 -3.03 14.19 -0.94
C TRP A 307 -1.80 14.59 -1.72
N LEU A 308 -1.45 13.80 -2.74
CA LEU A 308 -0.31 14.13 -3.58
C LEU A 308 -0.60 15.40 -4.36
N ASP A 309 -1.85 15.58 -4.81
CA ASP A 309 -2.25 16.80 -5.51
C ASP A 309 -2.07 18.03 -4.60
N PHE A 310 -2.57 17.99 -3.36
CA PHE A 310 -2.35 19.06 -2.38
C PHE A 310 -0.87 19.29 -2.08
N TYR A 311 -0.09 18.21 -1.93
CA TYR A 311 1.34 18.30 -1.67
C TYR A 311 2.09 18.94 -2.84
N MET A 312 1.89 18.45 -4.06
CA MET A 312 2.50 18.99 -5.27
C MET A 312 2.11 20.45 -5.48
N ALA A 313 0.82 20.77 -5.33
CA ALA A 313 0.32 22.12 -5.50
C ALA A 313 0.91 23.05 -4.43
N TYR A 314 0.96 22.64 -3.16
CA TYR A 314 1.61 23.43 -2.10
C TYR A 314 3.10 23.64 -2.38
N ARG A 315 3.87 22.58 -2.68
CA ARG A 315 5.31 22.73 -2.98
C ARG A 315 5.55 23.61 -4.20
N ALA A 316 4.64 23.63 -5.15
CA ALA A 316 4.79 24.44 -6.35
C ALA A 316 4.21 25.86 -6.25
N THR A 317 3.42 26.19 -5.22
CA THR A 317 2.79 27.52 -5.06
C THR A 317 3.16 28.23 -3.77
N GLY A 318 3.28 27.49 -2.65
CA GLY A 318 3.37 28.04 -1.30
C GLY A 318 2.03 28.48 -0.72
N ASP A 319 0.89 28.09 -1.31
CA ASP A 319 -0.43 28.55 -0.85
C ASP A 319 -0.86 27.85 0.45
N GLU A 320 -1.06 28.62 1.52
CA GLU A 320 -1.39 28.09 2.84
C GLU A 320 -2.76 27.37 2.90
N ARG A 321 -3.71 27.66 2.00
CA ARG A 321 -5.00 26.93 1.95
C ARG A 321 -4.79 25.46 1.58
N LEU A 322 -3.82 25.19 0.68
CA LEU A 322 -3.44 23.82 0.30
C LEU A 322 -2.73 23.11 1.45
N ARG A 323 -1.88 23.83 2.20
CA ARG A 323 -1.24 23.29 3.40
C ARG A 323 -2.27 22.90 4.46
N GLU A 324 -3.30 23.71 4.66
CA GLU A 324 -4.37 23.37 5.61
C GLU A 324 -5.12 22.10 5.21
N LYS A 325 -5.32 21.86 3.90
CA LYS A 325 -5.87 20.57 3.42
C LYS A 325 -4.99 19.36 3.72
N LEU A 326 -3.67 19.51 3.65
CA LEU A 326 -2.73 18.46 4.10
C LEU A 326 -2.83 18.25 5.61
N LEU A 327 -2.97 19.33 6.39
CA LEU A 327 -3.11 19.28 7.84
C LEU A 327 -4.42 18.61 8.28
N GLU A 328 -5.54 18.83 7.59
CA GLU A 328 -6.81 18.13 7.86
C GLU A 328 -6.61 16.60 7.88
N SER A 329 -5.96 16.07 6.84
CA SER A 329 -5.66 14.63 6.78
C SER A 329 -4.63 14.19 7.82
N ALA A 330 -3.58 14.99 8.06
CA ALA A 330 -2.56 14.68 9.07
C ALA A 330 -3.17 14.58 10.47
N ARG A 331 -4.00 15.57 10.86
CA ARG A 331 -4.73 15.60 12.14
C ARG A 331 -5.64 14.39 12.29
N HIS A 332 -6.36 14.02 11.23
CA HIS A 332 -7.23 12.85 11.22
C HIS A 332 -6.46 11.56 11.52
N TYR A 333 -5.39 11.26 10.78
CA TYR A 333 -4.62 10.03 11.02
C TYR A 333 -3.81 10.06 12.32
N ASN A 334 -3.40 11.23 12.78
CA ASN A 334 -2.81 11.40 14.10
C ASN A 334 -3.80 10.99 15.20
N GLN A 335 -5.04 11.49 15.13
CA GLN A 335 -6.08 11.15 16.08
C GLN A 335 -6.45 9.66 16.02
N LEU A 336 -6.57 9.10 14.81
CA LEU A 336 -6.83 7.67 14.61
C LEU A 336 -5.73 6.82 15.26
N ALA A 337 -4.47 7.12 14.98
CA ALA A 337 -3.34 6.36 15.50
C ALA A 337 -3.19 6.48 17.03
N LYS A 338 -3.53 7.63 17.61
CA LYS A 338 -3.58 7.81 19.07
C LYS A 338 -4.73 7.05 19.73
N THR A 339 -5.88 7.02 19.08
CA THR A 339 -7.09 6.38 19.61
C THR A 339 -7.03 4.85 19.47
N PHE A 340 -6.47 4.36 18.35
CA PHE A 340 -6.38 2.94 18.01
C PHE A 340 -4.94 2.54 17.64
N PRO A 341 -3.99 2.61 18.59
CA PRO A 341 -2.57 2.38 18.31
C PRO A 341 -2.29 0.97 17.77
N SER A 342 -3.01 -0.05 18.25
CA SER A 342 -2.88 -1.42 17.76
C SER A 342 -3.35 -1.59 16.31
N VAL A 343 -4.39 -0.85 15.90
CA VAL A 343 -4.89 -0.83 14.51
C VAL A 343 -3.89 -0.12 13.61
N ALA A 344 -3.35 1.02 14.04
CA ALA A 344 -2.33 1.76 13.29
C ALA A 344 -1.04 0.93 13.12
N GLN A 345 -0.58 0.23 14.16
CA GLN A 345 0.55 -0.69 14.09
C GLN A 345 0.27 -1.87 13.16
N ALA A 346 -0.91 -2.51 13.28
CA ALA A 346 -1.31 -3.58 12.37
C ALA A 346 -1.36 -3.08 10.92
N LYS A 347 -1.83 -1.85 10.67
CA LYS A 347 -1.80 -1.25 9.34
C LYS A 347 -0.38 -1.06 8.82
N ALA A 348 0.49 -0.47 9.64
CA ALA A 348 1.88 -0.19 9.29
C ALA A 348 2.76 -1.45 9.19
N SER A 349 2.26 -2.62 9.60
CA SER A 349 2.99 -3.90 9.50
C SER A 349 3.20 -4.42 8.07
N THR A 350 2.71 -3.68 7.07
CA THR A 350 2.94 -3.97 5.65
C THR A 350 3.42 -2.71 4.92
N PRO A 351 4.25 -2.84 3.87
CA PRO A 351 4.70 -1.70 3.08
C PRO A 351 3.57 -0.87 2.45
N GLU A 352 2.46 -1.53 2.08
CA GLU A 352 1.27 -0.88 1.50
C GLU A 352 0.45 -0.11 2.54
N GLY A 353 0.63 -0.40 3.83
CA GLY A 353 -0.08 0.26 4.91
C GLY A 353 0.65 1.48 5.46
N ILE A 354 1.98 1.44 5.62
CA ILE A 354 2.80 2.58 6.08
C ILE A 354 2.39 3.95 5.50
N PRO A 355 2.05 4.08 4.19
CA PRO A 355 1.79 5.37 3.59
C PRO A 355 0.54 6.11 4.11
N PHE A 356 -0.33 5.49 4.93
CA PHE A 356 -1.42 6.23 5.60
C PHE A 356 -0.88 7.40 6.45
N MET A 357 0.37 7.31 6.90
CA MET A 357 1.05 8.32 7.73
C MET A 357 1.76 9.40 6.92
N LEU A 358 1.75 9.37 5.58
CA LEU A 358 2.55 10.31 4.79
C LEU A 358 2.15 11.76 5.04
N THR A 359 0.85 12.07 5.16
CA THR A 359 0.40 13.45 5.37
C THR A 359 0.89 14.00 6.70
N MET A 360 1.01 13.17 7.74
CA MET A 360 1.67 13.54 9.00
C MET A 360 3.15 13.88 8.77
N ALA A 361 3.89 13.01 8.07
CA ALA A 361 5.32 13.21 7.80
C ALA A 361 5.58 14.47 6.95
N ALA A 362 4.82 14.65 5.87
CA ALA A 362 4.95 15.77 4.95
C ALA A 362 4.59 17.10 5.63
N SER A 363 3.46 17.17 6.33
CA SER A 363 3.02 18.38 7.04
C SER A 363 3.98 18.76 8.17
N ALA A 364 4.46 17.77 8.93
CA ALA A 364 5.48 18.01 9.96
C ALA A 364 6.76 18.56 9.33
N ARG A 365 7.28 17.91 8.28
CA ARG A 365 8.51 18.34 7.62
C ARG A 365 8.42 19.75 7.06
N ILE A 366 7.36 20.07 6.33
CA ILE A 366 7.12 21.43 5.81
C ILE A 366 7.19 22.46 6.94
N THR A 367 6.49 22.19 8.04
CA THR A 367 6.44 23.08 9.21
C THR A 367 7.82 23.25 9.86
N LEU A 368 8.58 22.17 10.01
CA LEU A 368 9.92 22.20 10.61
C LEU A 368 10.94 22.88 9.70
N GLN A 369 10.87 22.66 8.38
CA GLN A 369 11.69 23.38 7.40
C GLN A 369 11.41 24.90 7.44
N LEU A 370 10.13 25.29 7.53
CA LEU A 370 9.74 26.69 7.68
C LEU A 370 10.31 27.27 8.97
N ALA A 371 10.22 26.57 10.10
CA ALA A 371 10.77 27.04 11.37
C ALA A 371 12.30 27.14 11.35
N LEU A 372 13.00 26.22 10.68
CA LEU A 372 14.46 26.29 10.50
C LEU A 372 14.88 27.51 9.66
N LYS A 373 14.15 27.77 8.58
CA LYS A 373 14.50 28.81 7.60
C LYS A 373 14.00 30.20 8.00
N LYS A 374 12.81 30.26 8.61
CA LYS A 374 12.05 31.46 8.95
C LYS A 374 11.38 31.25 10.32
N PRO A 375 12.13 31.30 11.44
CA PRO A 375 11.61 30.95 12.77
C PRO A 375 10.34 31.69 13.16
N ASP A 376 10.22 32.97 12.80
CA ASP A 376 9.07 33.82 13.15
C ASP A 376 7.81 33.51 12.31
N SER A 377 7.91 32.68 11.27
CA SER A 377 6.78 32.32 10.39
C SER A 377 5.97 31.12 10.89
N VAL A 378 6.43 30.46 11.96
CA VAL A 378 5.79 29.27 12.52
C VAL A 378 5.50 29.49 14.00
N SER A 379 4.25 29.33 14.40
CA SER A 379 3.86 29.50 15.80
C SER A 379 4.34 28.33 16.67
N PRO A 380 4.49 28.53 17.99
CA PRO A 380 4.78 27.44 18.93
C PRO A 380 3.77 26.28 18.85
N GLU A 381 2.50 26.57 18.59
CA GLU A 381 1.44 25.57 18.44
C GLU A 381 1.63 24.73 17.18
N GLN A 382 2.00 25.35 16.06
CA GLN A 382 2.31 24.65 14.82
C GLN A 382 3.53 23.74 14.97
N LEU A 383 4.57 24.22 15.67
CA LEU A 383 5.74 23.41 16.02
C LEU A 383 5.38 22.23 16.92
N ALA A 384 4.55 22.45 17.94
CA ALA A 384 4.09 21.41 18.84
C ALA A 384 3.24 20.36 18.11
N GLU A 385 2.37 20.78 17.19
CA GLU A 385 1.57 19.89 16.34
C GLU A 385 2.47 19.05 15.40
N ALA A 386 3.48 19.66 14.77
CA ALA A 386 4.45 18.94 13.95
C ALA A 386 5.24 17.90 14.77
N GLU A 387 5.71 18.26 15.98
CA GLU A 387 6.37 17.33 16.90
C GLU A 387 5.43 16.18 17.32
N ASP A 388 4.15 16.50 17.57
CA ASP A 388 3.14 15.53 17.94
C ASP A 388 2.88 14.49 16.83
N PHE A 389 2.78 14.94 15.57
CA PHE A 389 2.70 14.04 14.41
C PHE A 389 3.88 13.07 14.36
N LEU A 390 5.11 13.58 14.51
CA LEU A 390 6.31 12.73 14.46
C LEU A 390 6.38 11.75 15.64
N LYS A 391 5.95 12.16 16.84
CA LYS A 391 5.84 11.25 18.00
C LYS A 391 4.83 10.16 17.76
N THR A 392 3.66 10.47 17.20
CA THR A 392 2.64 9.45 16.88
C THR A 392 3.15 8.48 15.82
N MET A 393 3.80 8.97 14.76
CA MET A 393 4.45 8.10 13.77
C MET A 393 5.51 7.20 14.41
N TYR A 394 6.35 7.75 15.29
CA TYR A 394 7.34 6.97 16.04
C TYR A 394 6.69 5.89 16.92
N LEU A 395 5.58 6.20 17.62
CA LEU A 395 4.83 5.23 18.43
C LEU A 395 4.26 4.06 17.60
N VAL A 396 3.92 4.31 16.34
CA VAL A 396 3.44 3.28 15.40
C VAL A 396 4.61 2.49 14.80
N LEU A 397 5.64 3.19 14.30
CA LEU A 397 6.73 2.60 13.54
C LEU A 397 7.77 1.91 14.42
N HIS A 398 8.06 2.40 15.61
CA HIS A 398 9.07 1.81 16.49
C HIS A 398 8.80 0.31 16.78
N PRO A 399 7.63 -0.11 17.30
CA PRO A 399 7.36 -1.53 17.51
C PRO A 399 7.25 -2.34 16.21
N THR A 400 6.88 -1.69 15.10
CA THR A 400 6.58 -2.35 13.82
C THR A 400 7.83 -2.57 12.95
N CYS A 401 8.70 -1.57 12.88
CA CYS A 401 9.89 -1.53 12.04
C CYS A 401 11.17 -1.80 12.82
N GLU A 402 11.26 -1.49 14.12
CA GLU A 402 12.46 -1.77 14.92
C GLU A 402 12.34 -3.09 15.72
N GLY A 403 11.10 -3.47 16.08
CA GLY A 403 10.76 -4.73 16.73
C GLY A 403 11.31 -4.92 18.16
N THR A 404 10.98 -6.05 18.79
CA THR A 404 11.42 -6.40 20.17
C THR A 404 12.36 -7.61 20.26
N ARG A 405 13.03 -7.98 19.15
CA ARG A 405 14.01 -9.09 19.02
C ARG A 405 13.40 -10.49 19.05
N SER A 406 13.40 -11.14 17.89
CA SER A 406 13.84 -12.55 17.79
C SER A 406 14.41 -12.93 16.43
N LYS A 407 14.02 -12.25 15.32
CA LYS A 407 14.67 -12.35 14.01
C LYS A 407 14.57 -11.03 13.23
N LEU A 408 15.62 -10.21 13.29
CA LEU A 408 15.78 -9.07 12.39
C LEU A 408 16.44 -9.54 11.11
N ASP A 409 16.02 -8.98 9.98
CA ASP A 409 16.68 -9.15 8.70
C ASP A 409 18.11 -8.60 8.76
N GLN A 410 19.07 -9.31 8.17
CA GLN A 410 20.49 -8.94 8.26
C GLN A 410 20.83 -7.67 7.49
N GLU A 411 20.15 -7.44 6.36
CA GLU A 411 20.40 -6.28 5.49
C GLU A 411 19.60 -5.08 6.00
N MET A 412 18.26 -5.17 6.03
CA MET A 412 17.39 -4.05 6.35
C MET A 412 17.29 -3.75 7.85
N ARG A 413 17.66 -4.69 8.73
CA ARG A 413 17.62 -4.54 10.21
C ARG A 413 16.24 -4.27 10.81
N ILE A 414 15.20 -4.70 10.10
CA ILE A 414 13.79 -4.67 10.54
C ILE A 414 13.29 -6.10 10.75
N PRO A 415 12.10 -6.34 11.34
CA PRO A 415 11.53 -7.68 11.44
C PRO A 415 11.56 -8.41 10.10
N GLN A 416 12.02 -9.67 10.10
CA GLN A 416 12.24 -10.46 8.88
C GLN A 416 11.00 -10.48 7.97
N GLU A 417 9.81 -10.68 8.54
CA GLU A 417 8.55 -10.75 7.78
C GLU A 417 8.26 -9.45 7.02
N LEU A 418 8.56 -8.29 7.63
CA LEU A 418 8.38 -6.99 6.98
C LEU A 418 9.43 -6.77 5.88
N ALA A 419 10.69 -7.17 6.11
CA ALA A 419 11.74 -7.11 5.09
C ALA A 419 11.42 -8.00 3.89
N ASP A 420 10.93 -9.22 4.15
CA ASP A 420 10.49 -10.15 3.11
C ASP A 420 9.30 -9.57 2.33
N ASP A 421 8.32 -8.96 3.01
CA ASP A 421 7.19 -8.29 2.35
C ASP A 421 7.66 -7.11 1.49
N PHE A 422 8.59 -6.27 1.96
CA PHE A 422 9.19 -5.23 1.12
C PHE A 422 9.78 -5.80 -0.18
N ARG A 423 10.58 -6.87 -0.08
CA ARG A 423 11.29 -7.48 -1.22
C ARG A 423 10.39 -8.26 -2.19
N THR A 424 9.26 -8.79 -1.72
CA THR A 424 8.38 -9.66 -2.52
C THR A 424 7.15 -8.93 -3.06
N ARG A 425 6.63 -7.96 -2.32
CA ARG A 425 5.50 -7.17 -2.77
C ARG A 425 5.88 -6.34 -3.99
N ALA A 426 4.91 -6.13 -4.88
CA ALA A 426 5.06 -5.29 -6.06
C ALA A 426 5.69 -3.93 -5.68
N PHE A 427 6.74 -3.54 -6.42
CA PHE A 427 7.57 -2.37 -6.11
C PHE A 427 6.79 -1.09 -5.88
N ASN A 428 5.69 -0.89 -6.62
CA ASN A 428 4.85 0.28 -6.48
C ASN A 428 4.22 0.42 -5.08
N ARG A 429 3.93 -0.69 -4.41
CA ARG A 429 3.38 -0.67 -3.05
C ARG A 429 4.49 -0.45 -2.04
N SER A 430 5.59 -1.16 -2.22
CA SER A 430 6.72 -1.12 -1.31
C SER A 430 7.45 0.24 -1.33
N MET A 431 7.67 0.83 -2.51
CA MET A 431 8.35 2.11 -2.67
C MET A 431 7.61 3.27 -2.02
N ASN A 432 6.28 3.19 -1.91
CA ASN A 432 5.49 4.22 -1.22
C ASN A 432 5.74 4.20 0.28
N GLY A 433 5.80 3.00 0.89
CA GLY A 433 6.18 2.84 2.29
C GLY A 433 7.59 3.38 2.52
N ILE A 434 8.51 3.08 1.61
CA ILE A 434 9.89 3.55 1.67
C ILE A 434 9.99 5.09 1.55
N GLY A 435 9.29 5.71 0.61
CA GLY A 435 9.22 7.17 0.49
C GLY A 435 8.66 7.83 1.75
N THR A 436 7.66 7.19 2.38
CA THR A 436 7.11 7.66 3.67
C THR A 436 8.14 7.58 4.80
N LEU A 437 8.90 6.47 4.89
CA LEU A 437 9.99 6.32 5.86
C LEU A 437 11.10 7.35 5.64
N GLY A 438 11.43 7.66 4.38
CA GLY A 438 12.43 8.68 4.04
C GLY A 438 12.02 10.09 4.47
N ILE A 439 10.79 10.52 4.13
CA ILE A 439 10.27 11.82 4.57
C ILE A 439 10.18 11.89 6.09
N PHE A 440 9.73 10.82 6.75
CA PHE A 440 9.68 10.76 8.21
C PHE A 440 11.05 10.90 8.86
N ALA A 441 12.06 10.20 8.36
CA ALA A 441 13.43 10.30 8.87
C ALA A 441 13.98 11.72 8.73
N ALA A 442 13.82 12.34 7.55
CA ALA A 442 14.24 13.72 7.32
C ALA A 442 13.49 14.73 8.22
N ALA A 443 12.18 14.53 8.43
CA ALA A 443 11.41 15.37 9.35
C ALA A 443 11.90 15.26 10.80
N MET A 444 12.29 14.06 11.24
CA MET A 444 12.88 13.87 12.57
C MET A 444 14.27 14.53 12.68
N GLU A 445 15.07 14.55 11.62
CA GLU A 445 16.33 15.30 11.58
C GLU A 445 16.12 16.81 11.70
N ASP A 446 15.13 17.35 10.98
CA ASP A 446 14.75 18.75 11.08
C ASP A 446 14.32 19.09 12.53
N LEU A 447 13.51 18.23 13.17
CA LEU A 447 13.11 18.36 14.57
C LEU A 447 14.31 18.31 15.54
N GLN A 448 15.23 17.36 15.34
CA GLN A 448 16.44 17.25 16.17
C GLN A 448 17.30 18.51 16.08
N THR A 449 17.42 19.06 14.88
CA THR A 449 18.18 20.30 14.62
C THR A 449 17.55 21.47 15.36
N LEU A 450 16.22 21.67 15.23
CA LEU A 450 15.50 22.74 15.93
C LEU A 450 15.61 22.63 17.45
N LYS A 451 15.54 21.41 17.99
CA LYS A 451 15.58 21.16 19.44
C LYS A 451 16.99 20.99 19.99
N ASN A 452 18.02 21.05 19.14
CA ASN A 452 19.40 20.77 19.49
C ASN A 452 19.54 19.48 20.31
N THR A 453 19.04 18.36 19.78
CA THR A 453 18.98 17.06 20.45
C THR A 453 19.39 15.92 19.52
N ASN A 454 19.77 14.78 20.11
CA ASN A 454 20.10 13.54 19.39
C ASN A 454 19.19 12.37 19.79
N GLN A 455 18.07 12.65 20.48
CA GLN A 455 17.18 11.64 21.05
C GLN A 455 16.67 10.62 20.02
N PHE A 456 16.45 11.05 18.77
CA PHE A 456 15.88 10.22 17.70
C PHE A 456 16.95 9.69 16.73
N GLN A 457 18.23 9.98 16.94
CA GLN A 457 19.29 9.73 15.96
C GLN A 457 19.38 8.26 15.54
N LYS A 458 19.19 7.35 16.50
CA LYS A 458 19.20 5.91 16.23
C LYS A 458 18.03 5.49 15.33
N ALA A 459 16.85 6.05 15.58
CA ALA A 459 15.65 5.75 14.80
C ALA A 459 15.79 6.33 13.38
N ILE A 460 16.24 7.58 13.25
CA ILE A 460 16.57 8.25 11.98
C ILE A 460 17.50 7.36 11.14
N GLN A 461 18.64 6.95 11.71
CA GLN A 461 19.61 6.09 11.03
C GLN A 461 19.00 4.76 10.60
N GLN A 462 18.13 4.17 11.43
CA GLN A 462 17.46 2.91 11.10
C GLN A 462 16.51 3.07 9.91
N TYR A 463 15.68 4.12 9.87
CA TYR A 463 14.74 4.34 8.76
C TYR A 463 15.46 4.73 7.46
N GLN A 464 16.51 5.57 7.54
CA GLN A 464 17.39 5.87 6.41
C GLN A 464 18.06 4.60 5.87
N HIS A 465 18.57 3.75 6.77
CA HIS A 465 19.19 2.48 6.39
C HIS A 465 18.21 1.56 5.65
N VAL A 466 16.98 1.42 6.15
CA VAL A 466 15.92 0.65 5.47
C VAL A 466 15.64 1.18 4.08
N ALA A 467 15.46 2.50 3.95
CA ALA A 467 15.22 3.12 2.65
C ALA A 467 16.39 2.91 1.68
N GLY A 468 17.62 3.10 2.13
CA GLY A 468 18.83 2.88 1.33
C GLY A 468 19.01 1.42 0.90
N GLU A 469 18.82 0.46 1.80
CA GLU A 469 18.90 -0.97 1.46
C GLU A 469 17.78 -1.41 0.52
N TYR A 470 16.57 -0.87 0.68
CA TYR A 470 15.49 -1.14 -0.26
C TYR A 470 15.77 -0.56 -1.65
N ILE A 471 16.35 0.64 -1.73
CA ILE A 471 16.78 1.20 -3.01
C ILE A 471 17.82 0.26 -3.65
N LYS A 472 18.88 -0.14 -2.94
CA LYS A 472 19.85 -1.13 -3.44
C LYS A 472 19.18 -2.42 -3.91
N HIS A 473 18.20 -2.93 -3.16
CA HIS A 473 17.44 -4.10 -3.54
C HIS A 473 16.67 -3.88 -4.85
N TRP A 474 15.88 -2.80 -4.95
CA TRP A 474 15.14 -2.43 -6.15
C TRP A 474 16.07 -2.33 -7.37
N PHE A 475 17.23 -1.69 -7.22
CA PHE A 475 18.30 -1.69 -8.23
C PHE A 475 18.77 -3.11 -8.56
N SER A 476 19.13 -3.94 -7.59
CA SER A 476 19.62 -5.30 -7.84
C SER A 476 18.63 -6.22 -8.58
N LYS A 477 17.32 -5.91 -8.49
CA LYS A 477 16.25 -6.60 -9.20
C LYS A 477 15.90 -5.95 -10.52
N SER A 478 16.38 -4.73 -10.75
CA SER A 478 16.23 -4.03 -12.01
C SER A 478 17.18 -4.61 -13.05
N HIS A 479 16.76 -4.58 -14.29
CA HIS A 479 17.61 -4.87 -15.41
C HIS A 479 18.23 -3.56 -15.90
N PHE A 480 19.52 -3.60 -16.19
CA PHE A 480 20.26 -2.48 -16.75
C PHE A 480 20.77 -2.97 -18.09
N CYS A 481 20.31 -2.38 -19.18
CA CYS A 481 20.88 -2.63 -20.49
C CYS A 481 21.77 -1.45 -20.83
N ASP A 482 23.09 -1.65 -20.82
CA ASP A 482 24.10 -0.60 -21.00
C ASP A 482 24.21 -0.06 -22.44
N LYS A 483 23.17 -0.20 -23.26
CA LYS A 483 23.17 0.34 -24.61
C LYS A 483 22.96 1.85 -24.53
N ASN A 484 24.02 2.61 -24.81
CA ASN A 484 24.05 4.08 -24.81
C ASN A 484 23.86 4.77 -23.43
N GLY A 485 24.19 4.08 -22.32
CA GLY A 485 24.14 4.68 -20.98
C GLY A 485 22.73 4.91 -20.41
N GLY A 486 21.72 4.20 -20.92
CA GLY A 486 20.33 4.28 -20.44
C GLY A 486 19.98 3.20 -19.40
N PHE A 487 19.07 3.55 -18.49
CA PHE A 487 18.49 2.65 -17.46
C PHE A 487 17.31 1.86 -18.07
N TYR A 488 17.17 0.54 -17.92
CA TYR A 488 16.04 -0.17 -18.55
C TYR A 488 15.42 -1.29 -17.71
N TYR A 489 14.30 -0.92 -17.06
CA TYR A 489 13.27 -1.78 -16.47
C TYR A 489 13.55 -2.33 -15.07
N SER A 490 12.76 -1.90 -14.08
CA SER A 490 12.91 -2.34 -12.69
C SER A 490 12.01 -3.49 -12.26
N TYR A 491 11.08 -3.92 -13.11
CA TYR A 491 9.97 -4.75 -12.67
C TYR A 491 10.19 -6.23 -13.00
N LYS A 492 10.85 -6.99 -12.12
CA LYS A 492 10.91 -8.44 -12.27
C LYS A 492 9.60 -9.08 -11.76
N PRO A 493 8.71 -9.64 -12.61
CA PRO A 493 7.59 -10.42 -12.13
C PRO A 493 8.11 -11.66 -11.38
N GLU A 494 7.57 -11.90 -10.20
CA GLU A 494 7.77 -13.15 -9.48
C GLU A 494 7.27 -14.32 -10.35
N ASP A 495 8.00 -15.43 -10.33
CA ASP A 495 7.57 -16.75 -10.84
C ASP A 495 7.63 -17.09 -12.34
N LYS A 496 8.38 -16.40 -13.21
CA LYS A 496 8.67 -16.97 -14.55
C LYS A 496 10.15 -16.97 -14.89
N ALA A 497 10.62 -18.12 -15.38
CA ALA A 497 11.79 -18.18 -16.25
C ALA A 497 11.51 -17.22 -17.41
N TYR A 498 12.22 -16.11 -17.42
CA TYR A 498 12.21 -15.19 -18.55
C TYR A 498 13.07 -15.80 -19.64
N GLU A 499 12.64 -15.64 -20.88
CA GLU A 499 13.49 -15.92 -22.03
C GLU A 499 14.59 -14.87 -22.08
N LYS A 500 15.79 -15.24 -22.52
CA LYS A 500 16.86 -14.29 -22.82
C LYS A 500 17.01 -14.19 -24.33
N VAL A 501 16.94 -12.98 -24.86
CA VAL A 501 17.30 -12.67 -26.25
C VAL A 501 18.43 -11.63 -26.18
N ASP A 502 19.52 -11.87 -26.91
CA ASP A 502 20.74 -11.04 -26.88
C ASP A 502 21.28 -10.74 -25.46
N GLY A 503 21.16 -11.71 -24.55
CA GLY A 503 21.57 -11.57 -23.16
C GLY A 503 20.59 -10.79 -22.26
N CYS A 504 19.60 -10.12 -22.86
CA CYS A 504 18.58 -9.34 -22.16
C CYS A 504 17.35 -10.21 -21.83
N PRO A 505 16.85 -10.18 -20.59
CA PRO A 505 15.66 -10.91 -20.20
C PRO A 505 14.40 -10.28 -20.78
N ILE A 506 13.49 -11.12 -21.26
CA ILE A 506 12.18 -10.74 -21.79
C ILE A 506 11.12 -10.94 -20.70
N PHE A 507 10.49 -9.84 -20.29
CA PHE A 507 9.39 -9.86 -19.33
C PHE A 507 8.04 -9.81 -20.06
N LYS A 508 7.07 -10.63 -19.62
CA LYS A 508 5.72 -10.61 -20.18
C LYS A 508 5.04 -9.27 -19.82
N ARG A 509 4.74 -8.48 -20.87
CA ARG A 509 3.96 -7.23 -20.91
C ARG A 509 4.36 -6.14 -19.89
N PRO A 510 5.07 -5.10 -20.34
CA PRO A 510 5.41 -3.91 -19.55
C PRO A 510 4.38 -2.77 -19.64
N GLU A 511 3.18 -2.99 -20.19
CA GLU A 511 2.05 -2.03 -20.26
C GLU A 511 1.55 -1.53 -18.89
N ASP A 512 2.22 -1.87 -17.79
CA ASP A 512 1.93 -1.37 -16.46
C ASP A 512 2.50 0.04 -16.22
N ALA A 513 2.16 0.97 -17.12
CA ALA A 513 2.35 2.39 -16.95
C ALA A 513 1.69 2.90 -15.65
N GLY A 514 0.83 2.11 -15.01
CA GLY A 514 0.40 2.29 -13.63
C GLY A 514 1.51 2.02 -12.62
N HIS A 515 1.95 0.77 -12.46
CA HIS A 515 2.81 0.39 -11.35
C HIS A 515 4.21 1.03 -11.39
N TYR A 516 4.86 1.18 -12.56
CA TYR A 516 6.17 1.87 -12.57
C TYR A 516 6.03 3.36 -12.25
N SER A 517 5.02 4.06 -12.80
CA SER A 517 4.78 5.47 -12.47
C SER A 517 4.44 5.67 -10.99
N HIS A 518 3.68 4.74 -10.39
CA HIS A 518 3.44 4.72 -8.95
C HIS A 518 4.72 4.50 -8.14
N THR A 519 5.64 3.64 -8.61
CA THR A 519 6.95 3.45 -7.97
C THR A 519 7.74 4.75 -7.97
N MET A 520 7.75 5.48 -9.09
CA MET A 520 8.47 6.74 -9.21
C MET A 520 7.98 7.83 -8.25
N GLN A 521 6.73 7.80 -7.80
CA GLN A 521 6.24 8.76 -6.80
C GLN A 521 6.98 8.59 -5.46
N GLY A 522 7.16 7.36 -4.99
CA GLY A 522 7.96 7.09 -3.79
C GLY A 522 9.43 7.48 -3.97
N VAL A 523 9.99 7.28 -5.17
CA VAL A 523 11.37 7.73 -5.50
C VAL A 523 11.49 9.25 -5.49
N VAL A 524 10.51 9.97 -6.01
CA VAL A 524 10.48 11.45 -5.99
C VAL A 524 10.45 11.98 -4.57
N PHE A 525 9.68 11.36 -3.67
CA PHE A 525 9.69 11.72 -2.25
C PHE A 525 11.05 11.48 -1.59
N LEU A 526 11.74 10.37 -1.92
CA LEU A 526 13.11 10.14 -1.46
C LEU A 526 14.08 11.17 -2.03
N TYR A 527 13.99 11.49 -3.31
CA TYR A 527 14.83 12.49 -3.96
C TYR A 527 14.69 13.88 -3.32
N GLU A 528 13.48 14.22 -2.90
CA GLU A 528 13.17 15.47 -2.21
C GLU A 528 13.58 15.44 -0.71
N SER A 529 13.63 14.25 -0.09
CA SER A 529 13.87 14.13 1.34
C SER A 529 15.28 13.75 1.74
N ALA A 530 15.83 12.74 1.09
CA ALA A 530 17.09 12.11 1.43
C ALA A 530 17.74 11.57 0.14
N PRO A 531 18.11 12.44 -0.82
CA PRO A 531 18.68 12.00 -2.11
C PRO A 531 19.97 11.19 -1.95
N GLU A 532 20.71 11.40 -0.87
CA GLU A 532 21.90 10.64 -0.49
C GLU A 532 21.64 9.14 -0.26
N LEU A 533 20.39 8.72 -0.06
CA LEU A 533 20.00 7.31 0.06
C LEU A 533 19.92 6.57 -1.29
N GLY A 534 20.28 7.24 -2.39
CA GLY A 534 20.40 6.65 -3.72
C GLY A 534 19.38 7.19 -4.74
N ALA A 535 18.34 7.90 -4.29
CA ALA A 535 17.45 8.65 -5.16
C ALA A 535 18.03 10.03 -5.50
N ASN A 536 19.22 10.06 -6.11
CA ASN A 536 19.96 11.30 -6.40
C ASN A 536 19.76 11.80 -7.84
N ASP A 537 20.37 12.95 -8.18
CA ASP A 537 20.30 13.54 -9.53
C ASP A 537 20.78 12.59 -10.63
N GLN A 538 21.83 11.80 -10.38
CA GLN A 538 22.36 10.85 -11.36
C GLN A 538 21.31 9.77 -11.68
N LEU A 539 20.71 9.18 -10.65
CA LEU A 539 19.64 8.21 -10.84
C LEU A 539 18.45 8.81 -11.58
N MET A 540 17.94 9.94 -11.08
CA MET A 540 16.74 10.56 -11.65
C MET A 540 16.96 10.95 -13.11
N THR A 541 18.16 11.42 -13.47
CA THR A 541 18.55 11.71 -14.86
C THR A 541 18.64 10.44 -15.72
N ALA A 542 19.19 9.35 -15.18
CA ALA A 542 19.26 8.08 -15.90
C ALA A 542 17.87 7.50 -16.19
N VAL A 543 16.97 7.55 -15.20
CA VAL A 543 15.57 7.12 -15.34
C VAL A 543 14.80 8.02 -16.31
N ALA A 544 14.98 9.34 -16.22
CA ALA A 544 14.36 10.29 -17.15
C ALA A 544 14.84 10.06 -18.58
N SER A 545 16.16 9.89 -18.79
CA SER A 545 16.72 9.62 -20.12
C SER A 545 16.21 8.31 -20.70
N ALA A 546 16.03 7.28 -19.87
CA ALA A 546 15.44 6.03 -20.28
C ALA A 546 13.99 6.15 -20.72
N ILE A 547 13.15 6.78 -19.91
CA ILE A 547 11.73 7.00 -20.21
C ILE A 547 11.60 7.81 -21.50
N TYR A 548 12.38 8.89 -21.63
CA TYR A 548 12.40 9.72 -22.82
C TYR A 548 12.79 8.93 -24.06
N HIS A 549 13.88 8.15 -23.99
CA HIS A 549 14.35 7.34 -25.11
C HIS A 549 13.28 6.34 -25.57
N ASN A 550 12.62 5.63 -24.65
CA ASN A 550 11.56 4.68 -25.00
C ASN A 550 10.35 5.40 -25.63
N SER A 551 9.97 6.56 -25.09
CA SER A 551 8.79 7.30 -25.55
C SER A 551 8.97 7.91 -26.94
N THR A 552 10.21 8.18 -27.36
CA THR A 552 10.52 8.92 -28.61
C THR A 552 11.18 8.08 -29.71
N THR A 553 11.65 6.87 -29.39
CA THR A 553 12.33 6.01 -30.37
C THR A 553 11.33 5.29 -31.26
N LYS A 554 11.48 5.41 -32.60
CA LYS A 554 10.70 4.63 -33.57
C LYS A 554 11.38 3.30 -33.88
N ILE A 555 10.61 2.22 -33.89
CA ILE A 555 11.00 0.86 -34.25
C ILE A 555 10.19 0.37 -35.45
N GLN A 556 10.72 -0.61 -36.20
CA GLN A 556 10.02 -1.20 -37.34
C GLN A 556 9.15 -2.39 -36.90
N ARG A 557 7.86 -2.39 -37.24
CA ARG A 557 6.91 -3.47 -36.94
C ARG A 557 6.03 -3.74 -38.16
N HIS A 558 6.03 -4.97 -38.66
CA HIS A 558 5.20 -5.36 -39.83
C HIS A 558 5.37 -4.45 -41.06
N GLY A 559 6.55 -3.84 -41.24
CA GLY A 559 6.82 -2.89 -42.32
C GLY A 559 6.44 -1.43 -42.04
N GLU A 560 5.94 -1.14 -40.83
CA GLU A 560 5.57 0.21 -40.39
C GLU A 560 6.51 0.71 -39.28
N ALA A 561 6.83 2.00 -39.31
CA ALA A 561 7.57 2.65 -38.22
C ALA A 561 6.60 3.04 -37.10
N VAL A 562 6.76 2.47 -35.90
CA VAL A 562 5.93 2.75 -34.72
C VAL A 562 6.81 3.21 -33.55
N LEU A 563 6.28 3.98 -32.61
CA LEU A 563 7.02 4.36 -31.39
C LEU A 563 7.21 3.14 -30.49
N SER A 564 8.38 3.01 -29.85
CA SER A 564 8.73 1.90 -28.96
C SER A 564 7.79 1.81 -27.75
N GLY A 565 7.32 2.95 -27.23
CA GLY A 565 6.28 3.02 -26.19
C GLY A 565 6.83 3.19 -24.78
N HIS A 566 6.21 2.52 -23.80
CA HIS A 566 6.57 2.63 -22.38
C HIS A 566 7.92 1.98 -22.07
N ILE A 567 8.35 2.03 -20.79
CA ILE A 567 9.59 1.37 -20.35
C ILE A 567 9.46 -0.15 -20.55
N GLU A 568 9.92 -0.63 -21.69
CA GLU A 568 10.07 -2.05 -21.99
C GLU A 568 11.56 -2.42 -21.94
N CYS A 569 11.88 -3.71 -21.84
CA CYS A 569 13.23 -4.13 -22.19
C CYS A 569 13.40 -4.07 -23.71
N PRO A 570 14.53 -3.56 -24.25
CA PRO A 570 14.71 -3.36 -25.69
C PRO A 570 14.50 -4.62 -26.54
N THR A 571 14.77 -5.80 -25.99
CA THR A 571 14.58 -7.07 -26.69
C THR A 571 13.12 -7.53 -26.70
N MET A 572 12.31 -7.21 -25.69
CA MET A 572 10.85 -7.40 -25.76
C MET A 572 10.26 -6.52 -26.86
N SER A 573 10.73 -5.28 -26.97
CA SER A 573 10.30 -4.38 -28.05
C SER A 573 10.70 -4.86 -29.45
N GLN A 574 11.70 -5.73 -29.57
CA GLN A 574 12.06 -6.36 -30.85
C GLN A 574 11.24 -7.62 -31.14
N VAL A 575 10.84 -8.38 -30.11
CA VAL A 575 10.22 -9.70 -30.24
C VAL A 575 8.69 -9.64 -30.29
N ASP A 576 8.06 -8.87 -29.40
CA ASP A 576 6.60 -8.68 -29.37
C ASP A 576 6.26 -7.35 -28.68
N PRO A 577 6.52 -6.20 -29.35
CA PRO A 577 6.48 -4.88 -28.71
C PRO A 577 5.11 -4.45 -28.13
N TYR A 578 4.03 -5.23 -28.32
CA TYR A 578 2.67 -4.86 -27.85
C TYR A 578 1.82 -6.01 -27.32
N GLY A 579 2.40 -7.21 -27.14
CA GLY A 579 1.57 -8.39 -27.01
C GLY A 579 0.73 -8.68 -28.26
N SER A 580 0.33 -9.94 -28.40
CA SER A 580 -0.55 -10.50 -29.43
C SER A 580 -1.41 -9.52 -30.25
N LYS A 581 -1.49 -9.77 -31.57
CA LYS A 581 -2.35 -9.13 -32.62
C LYS A 581 -3.86 -8.91 -32.28
N ARG A 582 -4.34 -9.24 -31.08
CA ARG A 582 -5.76 -9.28 -30.68
C ARG A 582 -6.18 -8.27 -29.59
N GLY A 583 -5.40 -7.22 -29.33
CA GLY A 583 -5.87 -6.05 -28.56
C GLY A 583 -5.25 -5.88 -27.18
N GLY A 584 -4.07 -5.26 -27.14
CA GLY A 584 -3.58 -4.54 -25.96
C GLY A 584 -3.50 -3.07 -26.33
N HIS A 585 -4.37 -2.27 -25.73
CA HIS A 585 -4.48 -0.81 -25.71
C HIS A 585 -3.76 0.02 -26.81
N GLN A 586 -4.52 0.81 -27.58
CA GLN A 586 -3.97 1.91 -28.38
C GLN A 586 -3.07 2.78 -27.49
N TYR A 587 -1.90 3.13 -28.00
CA TYR A 587 -0.92 3.95 -27.29
C TYR A 587 -1.57 5.23 -26.78
N SER A 588 -1.72 5.34 -25.47
CA SER A 588 -2.01 6.60 -24.81
C SER A 588 -0.68 7.31 -24.50
N PRO A 589 -0.66 8.66 -24.43
CA PRO A 589 0.47 9.39 -23.86
C PRO A 589 0.85 8.81 -22.49
N ALA A 590 2.12 8.92 -22.12
CA ALA A 590 2.54 8.47 -20.80
C ALA A 590 1.83 9.28 -19.70
N ARG A 591 1.60 8.64 -18.55
CA ARG A 591 0.86 9.28 -17.43
C ARG A 591 1.57 10.55 -16.97
N GLU A 592 0.77 11.53 -16.53
CA GLU A 592 1.19 12.81 -15.95
C GLU A 592 2.28 12.68 -14.87
N ARG A 593 2.32 11.53 -14.19
CA ARG A 593 3.26 11.23 -13.09
C ARG A 593 4.73 11.24 -13.51
N PHE A 594 5.02 11.14 -14.81
CA PHE A 594 6.39 11.30 -15.33
C PHE A 594 6.74 12.74 -15.69
N TYR A 595 5.80 13.70 -15.66
CA TYR A 595 6.07 15.09 -16.02
C TYR A 595 7.09 15.73 -15.07
N VAL A 596 7.15 15.30 -13.81
CA VAL A 596 8.20 15.71 -12.86
C VAL A 596 9.62 15.43 -13.40
N LEU A 597 9.77 14.45 -14.29
CA LEU A 597 11.06 14.09 -14.90
C LEU A 597 11.55 15.11 -15.94
N GLU A 598 10.71 16.04 -16.37
CA GLU A 598 11.12 17.24 -17.12
C GLU A 598 12.22 18.00 -16.37
N ALA A 599 12.18 17.98 -15.03
CA ALA A 599 13.23 18.58 -14.22
C ALA A 599 14.59 17.93 -14.43
N PHE A 600 14.71 16.70 -14.95
CA PHE A 600 15.96 15.96 -15.13
C PHE A 600 16.31 15.71 -16.60
N LYS A 601 15.33 15.77 -17.50
CA LYS A 601 15.50 15.62 -18.94
C LYS A 601 14.59 16.63 -19.64
N GLU A 602 15.20 17.67 -20.19
CA GLU A 602 14.51 18.68 -21.00
C GLU A 602 13.80 18.01 -22.19
N GLY A 603 12.57 18.45 -22.45
CA GLY A 603 11.70 17.92 -23.51
C GLY A 603 11.01 16.62 -23.12
N MET A 604 11.08 16.18 -21.86
CA MET A 604 10.38 15.00 -21.37
C MET A 604 8.89 15.05 -21.69
N ILE A 605 8.18 16.10 -21.25
CA ILE A 605 6.73 16.25 -21.45
C ILE A 605 6.37 16.18 -22.94
N ASP A 606 7.17 16.84 -23.77
CA ASP A 606 6.99 16.81 -25.21
C ASP A 606 7.18 15.41 -25.78
N GLY A 607 8.22 14.69 -25.35
CA GLY A 607 8.48 13.31 -25.76
C GLY A 607 7.45 12.30 -25.27
N LEU A 608 6.85 12.53 -24.09
CA LEU A 608 5.75 11.71 -23.57
C LEU A 608 4.45 11.86 -24.37
N CYS A 609 4.32 13.01 -25.06
CA CYS A 609 3.18 13.36 -25.90
C CYS A 609 3.46 13.24 -27.41
N ASP A 610 4.62 12.71 -27.82
CA ASP A 610 4.98 12.51 -29.23
C ASP A 610 3.95 11.70 -30.05
N PRO A 611 3.22 10.72 -29.48
CA PRO A 611 2.15 10.04 -30.21
C PRO A 611 0.93 10.90 -30.58
N LEU A 612 0.79 12.09 -29.98
CA LEU A 612 -0.40 12.94 -30.11
C LEU A 612 -0.21 14.02 -31.18
N SER A 613 -1.30 14.39 -31.86
CA SER A 613 -1.33 15.60 -32.68
C SER A 613 -1.15 16.86 -31.82
N SER A 614 -0.83 18.00 -32.44
CA SER A 614 -0.68 19.27 -31.73
C SER A 614 -1.93 19.69 -30.95
N GLU A 615 -3.12 19.41 -31.50
CA GLU A 615 -4.41 19.70 -30.85
C GLU A 615 -4.65 18.77 -29.65
N GLU A 616 -4.43 17.46 -29.81
CA GLU A 616 -4.56 16.49 -28.73
C GLU A 616 -3.55 16.75 -27.61
N LYS A 617 -2.32 17.13 -27.96
CA LYS A 617 -1.28 17.50 -26.99
C LYS A 617 -1.67 18.76 -26.21
N ALA A 618 -2.19 19.79 -26.89
CA ALA A 618 -2.66 21.00 -26.23
C ALA A 618 -3.82 20.70 -25.27
N ALA A 619 -4.79 19.88 -25.71
CA ALA A 619 -5.90 19.43 -24.88
C ALA A 619 -5.41 18.62 -23.67
N ALA A 620 -4.57 17.60 -23.88
CA ALA A 620 -4.04 16.76 -22.80
C ALA A 620 -3.23 17.57 -21.77
N ASN A 621 -2.39 18.50 -22.22
CA ASN A 621 -1.59 19.35 -21.33
C ASN A 621 -2.40 20.45 -20.63
N SER A 622 -3.62 20.74 -21.10
CA SER A 622 -4.55 21.66 -20.42
C SER A 622 -5.34 20.98 -19.30
N GLU A 623 -5.38 19.65 -19.25
CA GLU A 623 -6.03 18.93 -18.15
C GLU A 623 -5.38 19.26 -16.80
N TYR A 624 -6.20 19.32 -15.75
CA TYR A 624 -5.76 19.62 -14.38
C TYR A 624 -4.53 18.83 -13.95
N ASP A 625 -4.56 17.50 -14.10
CA ASP A 625 -3.51 16.62 -13.61
C ASP A 625 -2.15 16.93 -14.28
N LYS A 626 -2.17 17.32 -15.56
CA LYS A 626 -0.96 17.64 -16.33
C LYS A 626 -0.46 19.05 -16.02
N ARG A 627 -1.35 20.03 -15.89
CA ARG A 627 -1.00 21.38 -15.42
C ARG A 627 -0.31 21.34 -14.06
N LEU A 628 -0.89 20.60 -13.10
CA LEU A 628 -0.30 20.42 -11.77
C LEU A 628 1.06 19.72 -11.84
N ALA A 629 1.18 18.64 -12.62
CA ALA A 629 2.42 17.91 -12.75
C ALA A 629 3.54 18.74 -13.42
N THR A 630 3.22 19.56 -14.43
CA THR A 630 4.15 20.52 -15.02
C THR A 630 4.61 21.56 -14.00
N LEU A 631 3.68 22.12 -13.20
CA LEU A 631 4.02 23.09 -12.17
C LEU A 631 4.95 22.47 -11.09
N TYR A 632 4.68 21.24 -10.69
CA TYR A 632 5.57 20.51 -9.78
C TYR A 632 6.92 20.16 -10.42
N ALA A 633 7.00 19.96 -11.74
CA ALA A 633 8.27 19.83 -12.44
C ALA A 633 9.11 21.12 -12.38
N GLN A 634 8.48 22.30 -12.45
CA GLN A 634 9.17 23.58 -12.22
C GLN A 634 9.76 23.64 -10.81
N TYR A 635 8.99 23.22 -9.81
CA TYR A 635 9.47 23.10 -8.43
C TYR A 635 10.65 22.11 -8.33
N ALA A 636 10.53 20.91 -8.91
CA ALA A 636 11.59 19.92 -8.94
C ALA A 636 12.88 20.45 -9.59
N ASN A 637 12.78 21.22 -10.67
CA ASN A 637 13.91 21.89 -11.31
C ASN A 637 14.51 22.99 -10.40
N ALA A 638 13.69 23.69 -9.63
CA ALA A 638 14.15 24.70 -8.70
C ALA A 638 14.92 24.09 -7.51
N ILE A 639 14.43 22.98 -6.93
CA ILE A 639 15.12 22.30 -5.81
C ILE A 639 16.44 21.65 -6.24
N ARG A 640 16.59 21.23 -7.50
CA ARG A 640 17.87 20.77 -8.06
C ARG A 640 18.98 21.82 -7.91
N LYS A 641 18.61 23.10 -8.07
CA LYS A 641 19.52 24.24 -8.00
C LYS A 641 19.73 24.72 -6.56
N ASP A 642 18.73 24.51 -5.69
CA ASP A 642 18.77 24.94 -4.29
C ASP A 642 17.95 23.97 -3.42
N ARG A 643 18.66 23.13 -2.65
CA ARG A 643 18.03 22.15 -1.77
C ARG A 643 17.38 22.75 -0.53
N SER A 644 17.61 24.04 -0.24
CA SER A 644 16.96 24.75 0.88
C SER A 644 15.57 25.28 0.53
N LEU A 645 15.12 25.10 -0.71
CA LEU A 645 13.83 25.55 -1.18
C LEU A 645 12.69 24.68 -0.61
N ILE A 646 11.73 25.30 0.07
CA ILE A 646 10.58 24.63 0.67
C ILE A 646 9.43 24.61 -0.34
N HIS A 647 9.20 25.72 -1.02
CA HIS A 647 8.21 25.81 -2.10
C HIS A 647 8.66 26.80 -3.19
N LEU A 648 8.21 26.60 -4.43
CA LEU A 648 8.60 27.43 -5.57
C LEU A 648 8.18 28.90 -5.39
N GLY A 649 7.09 29.14 -4.64
CA GLY A 649 6.65 30.49 -4.29
C GLY A 649 7.69 31.35 -3.54
N GLU A 650 8.74 30.77 -2.97
CA GLU A 650 9.81 31.54 -2.29
C GLU A 650 10.75 32.27 -3.25
N ARG A 651 10.78 31.90 -4.54
CA ARG A 651 11.62 32.53 -5.57
C ARG A 651 10.92 33.68 -6.30
N MET A 652 9.81 34.16 -5.74
CA MET A 652 9.05 35.31 -6.23
C MET A 652 9.62 36.62 -5.73
#